data_AF-A0A834J1R6-F1
#
_entry.id   AF-A0A834J1R6-F1
#
_cell.length_a   1.000
_cell.length_b   1.000
_cell.length_c   1.000
_cell.angle_alpha   90.00
_cell.angle_beta   90.00
_cell.angle_gamma   90.00
#
_symmetry.space_group_name_H-M   'P 1'
#
loop_
_entity.id
_entity.type
_entity.pdbx_description
1 polymer ?
#
loop_
_entity_poly.entity_id
_entity_poly.type
_entity_poly.pdbx_seq_one_letter_code
_entity_poly.pdbx_strand_id
1 'polypeptide(L)'
;MFPRLVLLVLIPVGIYTYASLNVNPNYQKRAVNDCQIAPTNDLSPIVVLKDKSTYLYPDNNQNSLIFSPGQSLNFICPGSEVLAGSDRYRDIVTATCVKNSEFQINRKHVHWRDVSCSKVPSTIAIRTQETCEDNGIKVKIGVGVTGRFMQTYSICFNTQTQEALYSHIKIPQSINKRSQYTPRPNWMEGSHIFNFRSVDSYYKRNNQRSTINNLLGLPRDSTNYIQNNDYFLSRGHLTAKSDTFYPSQQNQTFYLVNAAPQWQIINKNNWSKIESSTRDYAESRKVDLLQWTGTYGILAPKNSKNQPTPLHLYDQNRRKYLPVPKVFWKVVYEPSSKKGVAIIGLNDPYASSYAIFCTDISNQVSWIRFDRRNSFKGLIYVCEVNDFRRTVTYLPAFQVTAPTGDRSPIVVLEGENTYLYPRDDQDSLIFYPRQSLNFICPGSDILLAGSNQNKAIVTAICIETTTFQINGKQVKWRDVSCTKPPAPATRIQGMCESNGMKIEIGASVENRFIETYSICFNRQTQEALYSHIKIPHSINKQRQNTTRPNWMMGSLFVFKSVNSYYEISKQQSTINSLLGLPNNSTKYIKNQEHYLSRGHLTARCDSFYPSQQKQTFYLVNAAPQWLIINKNNWFNIESSTRDYAESRKVDLLQWTGTYGILALKNTAGQPTPLYLHNEKYLPVPELFWKVVYDPKSKKGVAIISLNNPYANSYAIFCQDISNQVSWIRFDRRNSFKGLIYVCEVNAFRRTVTYLPKFKVTGLLL
;
A
#
# COMPACT_ATOMS: atom_id res chain seq x y z
N MET A 1 -39.69 53.82 33.36
CA MET A 1 -40.01 52.99 34.54
C MET A 1 -38.89 51.96 34.69
N PHE A 2 -38.01 52.14 35.67
CA PHE A 2 -37.00 51.14 36.09
C PHE A 2 -37.72 50.06 36.93
N PRO A 3 -37.24 48.78 37.05
CA PRO A 3 -35.94 48.52 37.69
C PRO A 3 -35.12 47.26 37.30
N ARG A 4 -33.80 47.36 37.59
CA ARG A 4 -32.88 46.37 38.21
C ARG A 4 -32.37 45.16 37.38
N LEU A 5 -31.05 45.12 37.12
CA LEU A 5 -29.97 44.34 37.82
C LEU A 5 -30.03 42.82 37.45
N VAL A 6 -28.98 42.04 37.13
CA VAL A 6 -27.56 42.08 37.51
C VAL A 6 -26.73 40.99 36.76
N LEU A 7 -25.40 41.22 36.71
CA LEU A 7 -24.24 40.30 36.62
C LEU A 7 -23.88 39.41 35.40
N LEU A 8 -22.70 39.75 34.86
CA LEU A 8 -21.46 38.95 34.67
C LEU A 8 -21.52 37.51 34.17
N VAL A 9 -20.82 37.26 33.05
CA VAL A 9 -19.74 36.26 32.98
C VAL A 9 -18.59 36.79 32.10
N LEU A 10 -17.39 36.82 32.69
CA LEU A 10 -16.08 36.98 32.04
C LEU A 10 -15.71 35.71 31.25
N ILE A 11 -15.20 35.86 30.02
CA ILE A 11 -14.32 34.84 29.40
C ILE A 11 -13.11 35.56 28.78
N PRO A 12 -11.87 35.06 28.98
CA PRO A 12 -10.65 35.79 28.65
C PRO A 12 -10.31 35.75 27.16
N VAL A 13 -9.66 36.82 26.73
CA VAL A 13 -8.97 36.97 25.44
C VAL A 13 -7.87 35.92 25.32
N GLY A 14 -8.11 34.89 24.50
CA GLY A 14 -7.09 33.96 24.03
C GLY A 14 -6.45 34.49 22.75
N ILE A 15 -5.25 35.05 22.86
CA ILE A 15 -4.39 35.39 21.73
C ILE A 15 -3.97 34.08 21.05
N TYR A 16 -4.64 33.71 19.95
CA TYR A 16 -4.15 32.66 19.07
C TYR A 16 -3.03 33.23 18.21
N THR A 17 -1.79 33.03 18.64
CA THR A 17 -0.63 33.12 17.75
C THR A 17 -0.79 32.06 16.66
N TYR A 18 -1.07 32.50 15.43
CA TYR A 18 -0.94 31.67 14.25
C TYR A 18 0.53 31.25 14.14
N ALA A 19 0.82 30.00 14.54
CA ALA A 19 2.06 29.35 14.16
C ALA A 19 1.99 29.12 12.65
N SER A 20 2.60 30.04 11.89
CA SER A 20 2.95 29.83 10.50
C SER A 20 3.71 28.52 10.39
N LEU A 21 3.12 27.53 9.71
CA LEU A 21 3.84 26.38 9.19
C LEU A 21 4.85 26.89 8.15
N ASN A 22 6.01 27.32 8.65
CA ASN A 22 7.22 27.39 7.85
C ASN A 22 7.53 25.96 7.44
N VAL A 23 7.19 25.64 6.19
CA VAL A 23 7.86 24.60 5.43
C VAL A 23 9.33 25.00 5.45
N ASN A 24 10.09 24.41 6.38
CA ASN A 24 11.52 24.64 6.46
C ASN A 24 12.17 23.82 5.34
N PRO A 25 12.70 24.45 4.27
CA PRO A 25 13.46 23.74 3.27
C PRO A 25 14.87 23.56 3.84
N ASN A 26 14.97 22.79 4.92
CA ASN A 26 16.25 22.40 5.48
C ASN A 26 16.78 21.22 4.66
N TYR A 27 17.20 21.53 3.44
CA TYR A 27 18.48 21.01 2.96
C TYR A 27 19.52 21.57 3.94
N GLN A 28 19.68 20.94 5.11
CA GLN A 28 20.68 21.36 6.08
C GLN A 28 22.04 21.28 5.38
N LYS A 29 22.63 22.45 5.09
CA LYS A 29 24.08 22.60 5.13
C LYS A 29 24.53 21.91 6.42
N ARG A 30 25.31 20.83 6.31
CA ARG A 30 25.98 20.17 7.43
C ARG A 30 26.49 21.26 8.38
N ALA A 31 26.02 21.26 9.64
CA ALA A 31 26.71 22.04 10.65
C ALA A 31 28.14 21.47 10.71
N VAL A 32 29.15 22.33 10.54
CA VAL A 32 30.56 21.96 10.33
C VAL A 32 31.16 21.19 11.53
N ASN A 33 30.38 20.97 12.60
CA ASN A 33 30.83 20.41 13.87
C ASN A 33 30.01 19.21 14.39
N ASP A 34 29.05 18.63 13.66
CA ASP A 34 28.29 17.47 14.18
C ASP A 34 29.19 16.22 14.36
N CYS A 35 28.95 15.44 15.41
CA CYS A 35 29.65 14.17 15.61
C CYS A 35 29.07 13.06 14.72
N GLN A 36 29.93 12.20 14.19
CA GLN A 36 29.61 11.10 13.30
C GLN A 36 30.16 9.78 13.85
N ILE A 37 29.30 8.77 13.96
CA ILE A 37 29.66 7.42 14.43
C ILE A 37 29.19 6.38 13.41
N ALA A 38 30.09 5.48 13.01
CA ALA A 38 29.77 4.28 12.25
C ALA A 38 30.10 3.02 13.08
N PRO A 39 29.14 2.48 13.86
CA PRO A 39 29.37 1.33 14.73
C PRO A 39 29.13 0.00 13.99
N THR A 40 29.92 -0.25 12.94
CA THR A 40 29.69 -1.38 12.01
C THR A 40 30.71 -2.51 12.12
N ASN A 41 31.78 -2.35 12.92
CA ASN A 41 32.76 -3.40 13.23
C ASN A 41 32.26 -4.33 14.35
N ASP A 42 32.72 -5.57 14.40
CA ASP A 42 32.30 -6.62 15.36
C ASP A 42 32.60 -6.26 16.82
N LEU A 43 33.66 -5.48 17.06
CA LEU A 43 34.03 -4.96 18.37
C LEU A 43 33.47 -3.54 18.62
N SER A 44 32.57 -3.03 17.77
CA SER A 44 31.99 -1.71 18.01
C SER A 44 31.08 -1.73 19.24
N PRO A 45 31.16 -0.73 20.11
CA PRO A 45 30.14 -0.52 21.14
C PRO A 45 28.78 -0.27 20.49
N ILE A 46 27.72 -0.73 21.17
CA ILE A 46 26.36 -0.31 20.86
C ILE A 46 26.21 1.14 21.32
N VAL A 47 25.70 2.00 20.42
CA VAL A 47 25.52 3.43 20.69
C VAL A 47 24.03 3.73 20.85
N VAL A 48 23.68 4.36 21.98
CA VAL A 48 22.32 4.83 22.26
C VAL A 48 22.36 6.22 22.87
N LEU A 49 21.24 6.94 22.81
CA LEU A 49 21.07 8.17 23.59
C LEU A 49 21.18 7.83 25.09
N LYS A 50 21.71 8.77 25.88
CA LYS A 50 21.78 8.62 27.33
C LYS A 50 20.40 8.23 27.89
N ASP A 51 20.39 7.25 28.79
CA ASP A 51 19.20 6.70 29.46
C ASP A 51 18.12 6.07 28.55
N LYS A 52 18.42 5.86 27.26
CA LYS A 52 17.54 5.11 26.33
C LYS A 52 18.04 3.68 26.12
N SER A 53 17.12 2.78 25.78
CA SER A 53 17.36 1.35 25.51
C SER A 53 16.98 0.94 24.10
N THR A 54 16.90 1.90 23.18
CA THR A 54 16.50 1.70 21.79
C THR A 54 17.71 1.84 20.87
N TYR A 55 17.91 0.89 19.97
CA TYR A 55 18.92 1.00 18.92
C TYR A 55 18.65 2.23 18.05
N LEU A 56 19.72 2.95 17.74
CA LEU A 56 19.71 4.04 16.78
C LEU A 56 20.03 3.48 15.39
N TYR A 57 19.56 4.13 14.34
CA TYR A 57 19.90 3.79 12.96
C TYR A 57 20.18 5.09 12.18
N PRO A 58 21.09 5.09 11.20
CA PRO A 58 21.31 6.25 10.35
C PRO A 58 20.07 6.63 9.54
N ASP A 59 19.97 7.90 9.18
CA ASP A 59 18.98 8.34 8.20
C ASP A 59 19.28 7.77 6.81
N ASN A 60 18.27 7.71 5.94
CA ASN A 60 18.39 7.11 4.61
C ASN A 60 19.43 7.76 3.69
N ASN A 61 19.85 9.00 3.97
CA ASN A 61 20.91 9.67 3.20
C ASN A 61 22.28 9.64 3.90
N GLN A 62 22.40 8.98 5.05
CA GLN A 62 23.58 8.98 5.89
C GLN A 62 24.15 7.56 6.08
N ASN A 63 25.46 7.42 6.15
CA ASN A 63 26.15 6.15 6.43
C ASN A 63 26.63 6.05 7.90
N SER A 64 26.29 7.05 8.71
CA SER A 64 26.74 7.20 10.08
C SER A 64 25.62 7.81 10.91
N LEU A 65 25.62 7.51 12.20
CA LEU A 65 24.80 8.21 13.19
C LEU A 65 25.35 9.63 13.35
N ILE A 66 24.47 10.63 13.36
CA ILE A 66 24.85 12.03 13.50
C ILE A 66 24.29 12.59 14.81
N PHE A 67 25.14 13.27 15.56
CA PHE A 67 24.81 13.86 16.85
C PHE A 67 25.30 15.30 16.94
N SER A 68 24.45 16.20 17.44
CA SER A 68 24.84 17.60 17.67
C SER A 68 25.79 17.73 18.85
N PRO A 69 26.72 18.71 18.84
CA PRO A 69 27.58 19.02 19.98
C PRO A 69 26.77 19.17 21.28
N GLY A 70 27.29 18.61 22.37
CA GLY A 70 26.64 18.58 23.68
C GLY A 70 25.66 17.41 23.90
N GLN A 71 25.29 16.64 22.87
CA GLN A 71 24.44 15.46 23.06
C GLN A 71 25.18 14.35 23.82
N SER A 72 24.54 13.81 24.86
CA SER A 72 25.06 12.68 25.64
C SER A 72 24.58 11.33 25.11
N LEU A 73 25.53 10.41 24.96
CA LEU A 73 25.37 9.06 24.44
C LEU A 73 25.89 8.04 25.46
N ASN A 74 25.40 6.81 25.39
CA ASN A 74 26.03 5.67 26.06
C ASN A 74 26.69 4.78 25.02
N PHE A 75 27.97 4.47 25.26
CA PHE A 75 28.70 3.42 24.57
C PHE A 75 28.65 2.17 25.43
N ILE A 76 28.17 1.07 24.83
CA ILE A 76 27.76 -0.12 25.56
C ILE A 76 28.48 -1.34 24.99
N CYS A 77 29.12 -2.11 25.86
CA CYS A 77 29.83 -3.35 25.55
C CYS A 77 29.30 -4.51 26.43
N PRO A 78 28.14 -5.11 26.07
CA PRO A 78 27.52 -6.19 26.83
C PRO A 78 28.49 -7.34 27.13
N GLY A 79 28.59 -7.72 28.40
CA GLY A 79 29.47 -8.81 28.85
C GLY A 79 30.98 -8.55 28.72
N SER A 80 31.39 -7.30 28.47
CA SER A 80 32.80 -6.91 28.33
C SER A 80 33.02 -5.44 28.76
N GLU A 81 34.22 -4.92 28.54
CA GLU A 81 34.60 -3.55 28.91
C GLU A 81 34.53 -2.63 27.69
N VAL A 82 34.16 -1.36 27.89
CA VAL A 82 34.39 -0.32 26.88
C VAL A 82 35.85 0.15 26.99
N LEU A 83 36.60 0.03 25.89
CA LEU A 83 37.94 0.57 25.73
C LEU A 83 37.83 1.94 25.03
N ALA A 84 38.46 2.98 25.58
CA ALA A 84 38.50 4.31 24.95
C ALA A 84 39.91 4.91 25.09
N GLY A 85 40.73 4.80 24.04
CA GLY A 85 42.16 5.10 24.12
C GLY A 85 42.88 4.13 25.07
N SER A 86 43.61 4.65 26.06
CA SER A 86 44.25 3.85 27.11
C SER A 86 43.34 3.53 28.30
N ASP A 87 42.16 4.15 28.37
CA ASP A 87 41.25 3.98 29.50
C ASP A 87 40.31 2.78 29.28
N ARG A 88 39.97 2.10 30.39
CA ARG A 88 39.00 1.01 30.44
C ARG A 88 37.83 1.39 31.33
N TYR A 89 36.64 1.13 30.85
CA TYR A 89 35.38 1.35 31.56
C TYR A 89 34.65 0.01 31.72
N ARG A 90 33.60 0.00 32.54
CA ARG A 90 32.72 -1.18 32.67
C ARG A 90 31.99 -1.47 31.33
N ASP A 91 30.89 -2.21 31.39
CA ASP A 91 30.05 -2.53 30.23
C ASP A 91 29.32 -1.32 29.62
N ILE A 92 29.42 -0.16 30.25
CA ILE A 92 28.84 1.10 29.81
C ILE A 92 29.71 2.30 30.18
N VAL A 93 29.81 3.27 29.27
CA VAL A 93 30.34 4.61 29.56
C VAL A 93 29.50 5.69 28.87
N THR A 94 29.31 6.82 29.53
CA THR A 94 28.65 7.99 28.94
C THR A 94 29.67 8.87 28.22
N ALA A 95 29.38 9.21 26.97
CA ALA A 95 30.17 10.08 26.12
C ALA A 95 29.34 11.30 25.71
N THR A 96 29.95 12.48 25.61
CA THR A 96 29.30 13.68 25.11
C THR A 96 29.89 14.08 23.78
N CYS A 97 29.06 14.32 22.76
CA CYS A 97 29.52 14.78 21.46
C CYS A 97 30.23 16.14 21.59
N VAL A 98 31.47 16.25 21.07
CA VAL A 98 32.22 17.50 21.00
C VAL A 98 32.16 18.05 19.58
N LYS A 99 32.83 17.38 18.64
CA LYS A 99 32.78 17.71 17.20
C LYS A 99 33.28 16.56 16.33
N ASN A 100 32.80 16.44 15.10
CA ASN A 100 33.31 15.50 14.09
C ASN A 100 33.37 14.02 14.54
N SER A 101 34.50 13.53 15.05
CA SER A 101 34.62 12.16 15.58
C SER A 101 35.04 12.16 17.05
N GLU A 102 35.08 13.32 17.68
CA GLU A 102 35.61 13.57 19.02
C GLU A 102 34.47 13.59 20.05
N PHE A 103 34.67 12.84 21.12
CA PHE A 103 33.74 12.67 22.22
C PHE A 103 34.43 12.92 23.55
N GLN A 104 33.74 13.57 24.48
CA GLN A 104 34.22 13.75 25.84
C GLN A 104 33.73 12.60 26.73
N ILE A 105 34.67 11.85 27.31
CA ILE A 105 34.43 10.78 28.28
C ILE A 105 35.27 11.10 29.53
N ASN A 106 34.65 11.18 30.71
CA ASN A 106 35.33 11.52 31.98
C ASN A 106 36.29 12.73 31.87
N ARG A 107 35.85 13.80 31.18
CA ARG A 107 36.63 15.04 30.91
C ARG A 107 37.81 14.88 29.94
N LYS A 108 38.06 13.69 29.38
CA LYS A 108 39.05 13.48 28.31
C LYS A 108 38.37 13.45 26.95
N HIS A 109 39.05 13.96 25.93
CA HIS A 109 38.60 13.90 24.55
C HIS A 109 39.14 12.62 23.90
N VAL A 110 38.26 11.86 23.26
CA VAL A 110 38.56 10.59 22.60
C VAL A 110 37.94 10.56 21.21
N HIS A 111 38.67 10.08 20.22
CA HIS A 111 38.11 9.86 18.88
C HIS A 111 37.36 8.53 18.82
N TRP A 112 36.24 8.48 18.08
CA TRP A 112 35.45 7.26 17.88
C TRP A 112 36.27 6.05 17.43
N ARG A 113 37.28 6.26 16.57
CA ARG A 113 38.17 5.20 16.08
C ARG A 113 38.95 4.48 17.20
N ASP A 114 39.12 5.16 18.33
CA ASP A 114 39.85 4.67 19.51
C ASP A 114 38.90 4.05 20.55
N VAL A 115 37.60 3.92 20.22
CA VAL A 115 36.57 3.31 21.09
C VAL A 115 36.19 1.93 20.57
N SER A 116 36.30 0.91 21.43
CA SER A 116 35.93 -0.47 21.10
C SER A 116 35.45 -1.24 22.32
N CYS A 117 34.85 -2.41 22.10
CA CYS A 117 34.61 -3.39 23.15
C CYS A 117 35.81 -4.33 23.28
N SER A 118 36.13 -4.73 24.51
CA SER A 118 37.22 -5.69 24.74
C SER A 118 36.93 -7.11 24.23
N LYS A 119 35.65 -7.43 23.99
CA LYS A 119 35.18 -8.66 23.34
C LYS A 119 33.95 -8.35 22.48
N VAL A 120 33.59 -9.27 21.58
CA VAL A 120 32.32 -9.20 20.84
C VAL A 120 31.16 -9.11 21.85
N PRO A 121 30.26 -8.11 21.72
CA PRO A 121 29.09 -7.97 22.57
C PRO A 121 28.34 -9.27 22.82
N SER A 122 28.15 -9.62 24.09
CA SER A 122 27.38 -10.80 24.48
C SER A 122 25.89 -10.65 24.12
N THR A 123 25.25 -11.78 23.86
CA THR A 123 23.83 -11.84 23.47
C THR A 123 23.05 -12.67 24.48
N ILE A 124 21.76 -12.36 24.67
CA ILE A 124 20.91 -13.04 25.64
C ILE A 124 19.54 -13.33 25.01
N ALA A 125 19.03 -14.54 25.27
CA ALA A 125 17.65 -14.94 25.04
C ALA A 125 16.93 -15.08 26.38
N ILE A 126 15.92 -14.24 26.63
CA ILE A 126 15.15 -14.22 27.88
C ILE A 126 13.80 -14.89 27.64
N ARG A 127 13.60 -16.06 28.26
CA ARG A 127 12.29 -16.66 28.41
C ARG A 127 11.49 -15.84 29.42
N THR A 128 10.42 -15.18 28.98
CA THR A 128 9.59 -14.34 29.86
C THR A 128 8.41 -15.11 30.44
N GLN A 129 7.71 -14.51 31.40
CA GLN A 129 6.42 -14.97 31.89
C GLN A 129 5.25 -14.43 31.03
N GLU A 130 5.51 -13.57 30.05
CA GLU A 130 4.48 -13.05 29.15
C GLU A 130 4.00 -14.17 28.21
N THR A 131 2.69 -14.41 28.19
CA THR A 131 2.06 -15.27 27.18
C THR A 131 1.95 -14.53 25.84
N CYS A 132 1.94 -15.29 24.77
CA CYS A 132 1.56 -14.85 23.44
C CYS A 132 0.50 -15.82 22.87
N GLU A 133 0.17 -15.68 21.60
CA GLU A 133 -0.89 -16.42 20.94
C GLU A 133 -0.70 -17.95 21.01
N ASP A 134 -1.81 -18.69 20.91
CA ASP A 134 -1.87 -20.17 21.02
C ASP A 134 -1.15 -20.75 22.25
N ASN A 135 -1.32 -20.09 23.41
CA ASN A 135 -0.67 -20.45 24.68
C ASN A 135 0.86 -20.48 24.60
N GLY A 136 1.44 -19.76 23.64
CA GLY A 136 2.87 -19.58 23.54
C GLY A 136 3.40 -18.69 24.67
N ILE A 137 4.70 -18.73 24.86
CA ILE A 137 5.43 -17.82 25.72
C ILE A 137 6.30 -16.88 24.89
N LYS A 138 6.43 -15.65 25.33
CA LYS A 138 7.29 -14.69 24.65
C LYS A 138 8.75 -14.88 25.08
N VAL A 139 9.62 -15.04 24.10
CA VAL A 139 11.07 -15.03 24.27
C VAL A 139 11.61 -13.74 23.69
N LYS A 140 12.33 -12.95 24.50
CA LYS A 140 12.94 -11.69 24.06
C LYS A 140 14.42 -11.94 23.75
N ILE A 141 14.87 -11.53 22.57
CA ILE A 141 16.27 -11.64 22.14
C ILE A 141 16.88 -10.25 22.10
N GLY A 142 18.06 -10.09 22.70
CA GLY A 142 18.68 -8.79 22.87
C GLY A 142 20.05 -8.85 23.54
N VAL A 143 20.41 -7.74 24.17
CA VAL A 143 21.62 -7.62 25.01
C VAL A 143 21.26 -7.13 26.41
N GLY A 144 21.98 -7.65 27.40
CA GLY A 144 21.91 -7.18 28.79
C GLY A 144 23.04 -6.19 29.07
N VAL A 145 22.72 -5.13 29.80
CA VAL A 145 23.65 -4.07 30.24
C VAL A 145 23.28 -3.74 31.67
N THR A 146 24.23 -3.32 32.51
CA THR A 146 23.99 -2.92 33.91
C THR A 146 22.67 -2.13 34.06
N GLY A 147 21.68 -2.76 34.70
CA GLY A 147 20.35 -2.18 34.99
C GLY A 147 19.31 -2.19 33.86
N ARG A 148 19.59 -2.72 32.66
CA ARG A 148 18.62 -2.71 31.53
C ARG A 148 18.83 -3.82 30.49
N PHE A 149 17.75 -4.14 29.78
CA PHE A 149 17.75 -5.05 28.64
C PHE A 149 17.36 -4.30 27.36
N MET A 150 18.14 -4.47 26.30
CA MET A 150 17.88 -3.89 24.99
C MET A 150 17.40 -4.97 24.03
N GLN A 151 16.09 -5.00 23.78
CA GLN A 151 15.46 -5.96 22.88
C GLN A 151 15.75 -5.62 21.42
N THR A 152 16.15 -6.62 20.63
CA THR A 152 16.26 -6.52 19.17
C THR A 152 15.00 -7.06 18.50
N TYR A 153 14.54 -8.24 18.92
CA TYR A 153 13.33 -8.88 18.41
C TYR A 153 12.73 -9.81 19.47
N SER A 154 11.51 -10.29 19.22
CA SER A 154 10.83 -11.25 20.10
C SER A 154 10.32 -12.45 19.32
N ILE A 155 10.13 -13.57 19.99
CA ILE A 155 9.58 -14.80 19.44
C ILE A 155 8.40 -15.24 20.30
N CYS A 156 7.30 -15.64 19.66
CA CYS A 156 6.24 -16.39 20.31
C CYS A 156 6.55 -17.89 20.18
N PHE A 157 6.81 -18.55 21.31
CA PHE A 157 7.31 -19.92 21.36
C PHE A 157 6.29 -20.85 22.02
N ASN A 158 5.86 -21.88 21.31
CA ASN A 158 4.98 -22.91 21.84
C ASN A 158 5.80 -23.96 22.60
N THR A 159 5.66 -23.99 23.93
CA THR A 159 6.40 -24.92 24.78
C THR A 159 5.89 -26.36 24.72
N GLN A 160 4.71 -26.62 24.20
CA GLN A 160 4.17 -27.98 24.07
C GLN A 160 4.76 -28.68 22.85
N THR A 161 4.79 -28.00 21.70
CA THR A 161 5.35 -28.53 20.44
C THR A 161 6.84 -28.21 20.26
N GLN A 162 7.40 -27.36 21.14
CA GLN A 162 8.79 -26.89 21.11
C GLN A 162 9.14 -26.20 19.79
N GLU A 163 8.24 -25.35 19.30
CA GLU A 163 8.38 -24.61 18.04
C GLU A 163 8.14 -23.11 18.22
N ALA A 164 8.73 -22.30 17.35
CA ALA A 164 8.39 -20.89 17.25
C ALA A 164 7.17 -20.70 16.34
N LEU A 165 6.10 -20.12 16.89
CA LEU A 165 4.90 -19.76 16.12
C LEU A 165 5.21 -18.61 15.17
N TYR A 166 5.90 -17.57 15.68
CA TYR A 166 6.42 -16.46 14.90
C TYR A 166 7.52 -15.70 15.64
N SER A 167 8.33 -14.97 14.89
CA SER A 167 9.21 -13.89 15.37
C SER A 167 8.65 -12.53 14.94
N HIS A 168 8.96 -11.48 15.70
CA HIS A 168 8.54 -10.10 15.44
C HIS A 168 9.71 -9.13 15.60
N ILE A 169 9.96 -8.33 14.57
CA ILE A 169 11.06 -7.36 14.50
C ILE A 169 10.63 -6.06 13.78
N LYS A 170 11.25 -4.94 14.15
CA LYS A 170 11.20 -3.69 13.38
C LYS A 170 12.34 -3.64 12.37
N ILE A 171 12.03 -3.46 11.09
CA ILE A 171 13.01 -3.24 10.03
C ILE A 171 13.17 -1.72 9.83
N PRO A 172 14.36 -1.14 10.07
CA PRO A 172 14.57 0.28 9.87
C PRO A 172 14.60 0.65 8.39
N GLN A 173 14.16 1.86 8.05
CA GLN A 173 14.24 2.39 6.68
C GLN A 173 15.64 2.34 6.06
N SER A 174 16.71 2.35 6.87
CA SER A 174 18.10 2.33 6.41
C SER A 174 18.73 0.93 6.37
N ILE A 175 17.94 -0.15 6.52
CA ILE A 175 18.44 -1.53 6.70
C ILE A 175 19.43 -2.04 5.63
N ASN A 176 19.41 -1.50 4.42
CA ASN A 176 20.36 -1.89 3.39
C ASN A 176 21.78 -1.35 3.61
N LYS A 177 21.95 -0.41 4.54
CA LYS A 177 23.23 0.09 5.05
C LYS A 177 23.78 -0.71 6.24
N ARG A 178 23.10 -1.79 6.63
CA ARG A 178 23.59 -2.72 7.66
C ARG A 178 25.00 -3.23 7.36
N SER A 179 25.66 -3.78 8.38
CA SER A 179 26.91 -4.49 8.20
C SER A 179 26.73 -5.69 7.25
N GLN A 180 27.53 -5.76 6.18
CA GLN A 180 27.45 -6.83 5.19
C GLN A 180 28.29 -8.06 5.57
N TYR A 181 29.35 -7.86 6.36
CA TYR A 181 30.41 -8.84 6.60
C TYR A 181 30.61 -9.20 8.07
N THR A 182 29.55 -9.53 8.79
CA THR A 182 29.68 -10.07 10.16
C THR A 182 30.00 -11.57 10.10
N PRO A 183 31.04 -12.07 10.79
CA PRO A 183 31.32 -13.49 10.91
C PRO A 183 30.12 -14.26 11.43
N ARG A 184 29.88 -15.47 10.89
CA ARG A 184 28.74 -16.29 11.31
C ARG A 184 29.06 -17.00 12.63
N PRO A 185 28.31 -16.78 13.72
CA PRO A 185 28.52 -17.52 14.96
C PRO A 185 27.93 -18.93 14.89
N ASN A 186 28.26 -19.75 15.89
CA ASN A 186 27.60 -21.02 16.14
C ASN A 186 26.15 -20.81 16.62
N TRP A 187 25.29 -21.79 16.35
CA TRP A 187 23.92 -21.78 16.86
C TRP A 187 23.90 -22.00 18.37
N MET A 188 23.03 -21.27 19.06
CA MET A 188 22.89 -21.30 20.52
C MET A 188 21.53 -21.85 20.91
N GLU A 189 21.49 -22.83 21.80
CA GLU A 189 20.22 -23.40 22.29
C GLU A 189 19.42 -22.42 23.16
N GLY A 190 20.13 -21.57 23.91
CA GLY A 190 19.54 -20.68 24.89
C GLY A 190 19.20 -21.41 26.20
N SER A 191 19.33 -20.72 27.32
CA SER A 191 19.15 -21.34 28.64
C SER A 191 17.66 -21.51 28.96
N HIS A 192 17.24 -22.73 29.32
CA HIS A 192 15.88 -23.07 29.77
C HIS A 192 14.73 -22.73 28.81
N ILE A 193 15.01 -22.60 27.52
CA ILE A 193 14.00 -22.38 26.49
C ILE A 193 13.36 -23.71 26.10
N PHE A 194 14.17 -24.68 25.70
CA PHE A 194 13.74 -26.00 25.31
C PHE A 194 13.61 -26.94 26.52
N ASN A 195 12.67 -27.88 26.47
CA ASN A 195 12.50 -28.92 27.49
C ASN A 195 13.28 -30.22 27.19
N PHE A 196 14.07 -30.22 26.12
CA PHE A 196 14.99 -31.28 25.71
C PHE A 196 16.33 -30.66 25.30
N ARG A 197 17.37 -31.48 25.19
CA ARG A 197 18.76 -31.03 24.98
C ARG A 197 19.26 -31.35 23.57
N SER A 198 20.37 -30.71 23.21
CA SER A 198 21.10 -31.00 21.97
C SER A 198 20.24 -30.72 20.73
N VAL A 199 19.43 -29.66 20.79
CA VAL A 199 18.46 -29.27 19.75
C VAL A 199 19.15 -29.15 18.39
N ASP A 200 20.37 -28.58 18.38
CA ASP A 200 21.18 -28.41 17.18
C ASP A 200 21.46 -29.74 16.45
N SER A 201 21.61 -30.83 17.21
CA SER A 201 21.97 -32.15 16.68
C SER A 201 20.87 -32.75 15.80
N TYR A 202 19.59 -32.44 16.05
CA TYR A 202 18.47 -32.97 15.25
C TYR A 202 18.43 -32.38 13.84
N TYR A 203 19.09 -31.23 13.63
CA TYR A 203 19.30 -30.65 12.31
C TYR A 203 20.51 -31.25 11.57
N LYS A 204 21.28 -32.18 12.15
CA LYS A 204 22.35 -32.86 11.40
C LYS A 204 21.73 -33.82 10.40
N ARG A 205 22.22 -33.81 9.16
CA ARG A 205 21.65 -34.57 8.04
C ARG A 205 21.49 -36.06 8.33
N ASN A 206 22.47 -36.70 8.98
CA ASN A 206 22.39 -38.12 9.34
C ASN A 206 21.25 -38.40 10.35
N ASN A 207 21.05 -37.50 11.32
CA ASN A 207 19.95 -37.60 12.28
C ASN A 207 18.61 -37.39 11.59
N GLN A 208 18.49 -36.37 10.72
CA GLN A 208 17.28 -36.15 9.92
C GLN A 208 16.93 -37.37 9.08
N ARG A 209 17.92 -37.95 8.40
CA ARG A 209 17.74 -39.13 7.54
C ARG A 209 17.20 -40.30 8.36
N SER A 210 17.84 -40.61 9.48
CA SER A 210 17.39 -41.69 10.37
C SER A 210 15.96 -41.45 10.89
N THR A 211 15.62 -40.23 11.33
CA THR A 211 14.31 -39.92 11.90
C THR A 211 13.21 -39.91 10.84
N ILE A 212 13.42 -39.20 9.72
CA ILE A 212 12.40 -39.03 8.67
C ILE A 212 12.16 -40.34 7.93
N ASN A 213 13.20 -41.13 7.65
CA ASN A 213 13.01 -42.43 7.02
C ASN A 213 12.24 -43.39 7.92
N ASN A 214 12.51 -43.39 9.23
CA ASN A 214 11.74 -44.17 10.19
C ASN A 214 10.26 -43.78 10.20
N LEU A 215 9.95 -42.47 10.24
CA LEU A 215 8.58 -41.95 10.13
C LEU A 215 7.87 -42.39 8.86
N LEU A 216 8.58 -42.46 7.74
CA LEU A 216 8.02 -42.77 6.43
C LEU A 216 8.06 -44.26 6.07
N GLY A 217 8.62 -45.11 6.94
CA GLY A 217 8.76 -46.55 6.68
C GLY A 217 9.73 -46.84 5.53
N LEU A 218 10.82 -46.08 5.43
CA LEU A 218 11.90 -46.24 4.46
C LEU A 218 13.15 -46.83 5.15
N PRO A 219 14.09 -47.44 4.38
CA PRO A 219 15.39 -47.85 4.93
C PRO A 219 16.11 -46.68 5.62
N ARG A 220 16.76 -46.96 6.76
CA ARG A 220 17.40 -45.94 7.62
C ARG A 220 18.27 -44.95 6.85
N ASP A 221 19.06 -45.45 5.90
CA ASP A 221 20.02 -44.66 5.13
C ASP A 221 19.51 -44.22 3.74
N SER A 222 18.21 -44.37 3.46
CA SER A 222 17.60 -43.91 2.21
C SER A 222 17.81 -42.40 2.00
N THR A 223 18.08 -42.01 0.76
CA THR A 223 18.26 -40.63 0.33
C THR A 223 17.04 -40.05 -0.39
N ASN A 224 15.90 -40.75 -0.41
CA ASN A 224 14.71 -40.31 -1.14
C ASN A 224 14.26 -38.89 -0.75
N TYR A 225 14.25 -38.60 0.56
CA TYR A 225 13.91 -37.29 1.10
C TYR A 225 15.15 -36.48 1.53
N ILE A 226 16.07 -37.09 2.29
CA ILE A 226 17.25 -36.39 2.83
C ILE A 226 18.51 -36.78 2.02
N GLN A 227 18.79 -35.97 1.00
CA GLN A 227 19.84 -36.21 0.01
C GLN A 227 21.18 -35.58 0.39
N ASN A 228 22.21 -35.82 -0.43
CA ASN A 228 23.55 -35.27 -0.23
C ASN A 228 23.74 -33.82 -0.73
N ASN A 229 22.73 -33.25 -1.42
CA ASN A 229 22.69 -31.89 -1.97
C ASN A 229 21.76 -30.97 -1.12
N ASP A 230 21.12 -29.94 -1.67
CA ASP A 230 20.26 -29.03 -0.89
C ASP A 230 18.90 -29.60 -0.41
N TYR A 231 18.64 -30.89 -0.61
CA TYR A 231 17.44 -31.55 -0.08
C TYR A 231 17.70 -32.07 1.33
N PHE A 232 17.74 -31.14 2.28
CA PHE A 232 17.75 -31.40 3.72
C PHE A 232 17.10 -30.23 4.47
N LEU A 233 16.73 -30.43 5.74
CA LEU A 233 16.13 -29.40 6.57
C LEU A 233 17.22 -28.58 7.28
N SER A 234 17.34 -27.32 6.89
CA SER A 234 18.18 -26.34 7.54
C SER A 234 17.49 -25.72 8.76
N ARG A 235 18.28 -24.97 9.56
CA ARG A 235 17.78 -24.07 10.59
C ARG A 235 17.30 -22.79 9.90
N GLY A 236 16.08 -22.84 9.36
CA GLY A 236 15.46 -21.72 8.67
C GLY A 236 15.18 -20.60 9.65
N HIS A 237 15.84 -19.45 9.47
CA HIS A 237 15.65 -18.30 10.35
C HIS A 237 14.23 -17.73 10.20
N LEU A 238 13.60 -17.35 11.30
CA LEU A 238 12.37 -16.54 11.28
C LEU A 238 12.73 -15.05 11.17
N THR A 239 13.58 -14.55 12.06
CA THR A 239 14.26 -13.26 11.90
C THR A 239 15.60 -13.52 11.22
N ALA A 240 15.71 -13.15 9.94
CA ALA A 240 16.93 -13.37 9.17
C ALA A 240 18.09 -12.53 9.71
N LYS A 241 19.33 -13.04 9.61
CA LYS A 241 20.53 -12.28 9.97
C LYS A 241 20.55 -10.89 9.31
N SER A 242 20.22 -10.83 8.02
CA SER A 242 20.23 -9.57 7.26
C SER A 242 19.06 -8.64 7.58
N ASP A 243 18.06 -9.08 8.35
CA ASP A 243 16.96 -8.22 8.81
C ASP A 243 17.35 -7.38 10.04
N THR A 244 18.59 -7.51 10.53
CA THR A 244 19.17 -6.69 11.59
C THR A 244 20.35 -5.85 11.09
N PHE A 245 20.65 -4.74 11.77
CA PHE A 245 21.57 -3.72 11.26
C PHE A 245 23.01 -3.95 11.69
N TYR A 246 23.25 -4.05 13.00
CA TYR A 246 24.59 -4.09 13.58
C TYR A 246 25.12 -5.53 13.74
N PRO A 247 26.45 -5.77 13.72
CA PRO A 247 27.03 -7.09 13.93
C PRO A 247 26.53 -7.78 15.21
N SER A 248 26.38 -7.02 16.30
CA SER A 248 25.83 -7.53 17.57
C SER A 248 24.37 -8.00 17.42
N GLN A 249 23.55 -7.30 16.65
CA GLN A 249 22.17 -7.73 16.35
C GLN A 249 22.14 -8.91 15.37
N GLN A 250 23.09 -9.01 14.44
CA GLN A 250 23.22 -10.14 13.52
C GLN A 250 23.60 -11.43 14.25
N ASN A 251 24.48 -11.34 15.24
CA ASN A 251 24.87 -12.49 16.08
C ASN A 251 23.69 -13.01 16.92
N GLN A 252 22.78 -12.12 17.33
CA GLN A 252 21.59 -12.47 18.09
C GLN A 252 20.61 -13.37 17.32
N THR A 253 20.65 -13.41 15.98
CA THR A 253 19.68 -14.20 15.21
C THR A 253 19.94 -15.72 15.25
N PHE A 254 21.07 -16.15 15.83
CA PHE A 254 21.53 -17.55 15.84
C PHE A 254 21.09 -18.35 17.07
N TYR A 255 20.08 -17.88 17.82
CA TYR A 255 19.39 -18.73 18.78
C TYR A 255 18.49 -19.74 18.08
N LEU A 256 18.51 -21.01 18.49
CA LEU A 256 17.70 -22.08 17.90
C LEU A 256 16.19 -21.83 18.04
N VAL A 257 15.76 -21.06 19.04
CA VAL A 257 14.37 -20.62 19.17
C VAL A 257 13.93 -19.69 18.02
N ASN A 258 14.86 -19.06 17.29
CA ASN A 258 14.59 -18.27 16.08
C ASN A 258 14.59 -19.14 14.80
N ALA A 259 14.63 -20.47 14.93
CA ALA A 259 14.71 -21.37 13.79
C ALA A 259 13.53 -22.36 13.75
N ALA A 260 13.14 -22.73 12.53
CA ALA A 260 12.28 -23.87 12.26
C ALA A 260 12.88 -24.76 11.15
N PRO A 261 12.54 -26.06 11.08
CA PRO A 261 13.01 -26.94 10.01
C PRO A 261 12.57 -26.45 8.62
N GLN A 262 13.49 -25.91 7.83
CA GLN A 262 13.19 -25.39 6.49
C GLN A 262 14.02 -26.10 5.44
N TRP A 263 13.40 -26.58 4.38
CA TRP A 263 14.12 -27.21 3.28
C TRP A 263 15.15 -26.24 2.69
N GLN A 264 16.42 -26.65 2.70
CA GLN A 264 17.54 -25.78 2.35
C GLN A 264 17.40 -25.23 0.92
N ILE A 265 16.91 -26.04 -0.02
CA ILE A 265 16.66 -25.60 -1.40
C ILE A 265 15.63 -24.47 -1.49
N ILE A 266 14.67 -24.37 -0.57
CA ILE A 266 13.69 -23.27 -0.50
C ILE A 266 14.28 -22.07 0.24
N ASN A 267 14.90 -22.33 1.41
CA ASN A 267 15.53 -21.33 2.27
C ASN A 267 16.52 -20.45 1.48
N LYS A 268 17.47 -21.07 0.77
CA LYS A 268 18.51 -20.33 0.05
C LYS A 268 18.04 -19.64 -1.24
N ASN A 269 16.89 -20.04 -1.79
CA ASN A 269 16.39 -19.55 -3.07
C ASN A 269 15.23 -18.55 -2.89
N ASN A 270 13.98 -18.92 -3.21
CA ASN A 270 12.91 -17.92 -3.27
C ASN A 270 12.66 -17.26 -1.90
N TRP A 271 12.85 -17.99 -0.79
CA TRP A 271 12.71 -17.42 0.55
C TRP A 271 13.73 -16.29 0.81
N SER A 272 15.01 -16.49 0.48
CA SER A 272 16.04 -15.45 0.60
C SER A 272 15.74 -14.21 -0.25
N LYS A 273 15.06 -14.38 -1.39
CA LYS A 273 14.61 -13.26 -2.24
C LYS A 273 13.45 -12.47 -1.63
N ILE A 274 12.56 -13.12 -0.88
CA ILE A 274 11.53 -12.43 -0.10
C ILE A 274 12.16 -11.58 1.00
N GLU A 275 13.15 -12.13 1.70
CA GLU A 275 13.89 -11.41 2.72
C GLU A 275 14.60 -10.18 2.11
N SER A 276 15.28 -10.32 0.97
CA SER A 276 15.90 -9.16 0.29
C SER A 276 14.88 -8.13 -0.18
N SER A 277 13.79 -8.57 -0.80
CA SER A 277 12.74 -7.66 -1.31
C SER A 277 12.12 -6.82 -0.18
N THR A 278 11.99 -7.39 1.03
CA THR A 278 11.47 -6.67 2.20
C THR A 278 12.38 -5.52 2.62
N ARG A 279 13.70 -5.75 2.62
CA ARG A 279 14.71 -4.74 2.95
C ARG A 279 14.78 -3.64 1.89
N ASP A 280 14.77 -4.02 0.62
CA ASP A 280 14.76 -3.09 -0.51
C ASP A 280 13.50 -2.21 -0.51
N TYR A 281 12.36 -2.76 -0.07
CA TYR A 281 11.13 -1.99 0.09
C TYR A 281 11.26 -0.91 1.17
N ALA A 282 11.78 -1.26 2.36
CA ALA A 282 11.97 -0.31 3.47
C ALA A 282 12.82 0.89 3.03
N GLU A 283 13.93 0.63 2.35
CA GLU A 283 14.85 1.69 1.89
C GLU A 283 14.28 2.50 0.73
N SER A 284 13.78 1.85 -0.32
CA SER A 284 13.25 2.54 -1.50
C SER A 284 12.04 3.42 -1.20
N ARG A 285 11.24 3.04 -0.20
CA ARG A 285 10.06 3.80 0.25
C ARG A 285 10.36 4.75 1.40
N LYS A 286 11.54 4.65 2.02
CA LYS A 286 11.93 5.44 3.20
C LYS A 286 10.94 5.28 4.35
N VAL A 287 10.66 4.03 4.69
CA VAL A 287 9.69 3.66 5.73
C VAL A 287 10.27 2.61 6.67
N ASP A 288 9.91 2.72 7.94
CA ASP A 288 10.10 1.65 8.91
C ASP A 288 9.00 0.60 8.74
N LEU A 289 9.36 -0.68 8.82
CA LEU A 289 8.41 -1.79 8.73
C LEU A 289 8.34 -2.54 10.05
N LEU A 290 7.16 -3.08 10.37
CA LEU A 290 7.03 -4.18 11.30
C LEU A 290 6.95 -5.49 10.49
N GLN A 291 7.72 -6.48 10.93
CA GLN A 291 7.78 -7.78 10.29
C GLN A 291 7.42 -8.87 11.29
N TRP A 292 6.52 -9.76 10.88
CA TRP A 292 6.32 -11.05 11.52
C TRP A 292 6.72 -12.17 10.57
N THR A 293 7.47 -13.15 11.05
CA THR A 293 7.80 -14.35 10.28
C THR A 293 7.51 -15.58 11.13
N GLY A 294 6.76 -16.54 10.60
CA GLY A 294 6.38 -17.73 11.36
C GLY A 294 6.19 -18.96 10.49
N THR A 295 5.71 -20.01 11.12
CA THR A 295 5.40 -21.31 10.51
C THR A 295 3.91 -21.58 10.60
N TYR A 296 3.35 -22.47 9.78
CA TYR A 296 1.98 -22.98 9.95
C TYR A 296 1.83 -24.42 9.45
N GLY A 297 1.08 -25.22 10.22
CA GLY A 297 0.79 -26.63 9.94
C GLY A 297 2.03 -27.53 9.94
N ILE A 298 1.83 -28.84 9.84
CA ILE A 298 2.93 -29.82 9.80
C ILE A 298 2.95 -30.48 8.42
N LEU A 299 4.13 -30.55 7.79
CA LEU A 299 4.32 -31.25 6.53
C LEU A 299 4.09 -32.75 6.73
N ALA A 300 3.21 -33.34 5.93
CA ALA A 300 2.81 -34.74 6.05
C ALA A 300 2.83 -35.46 4.70
N PRO A 301 4.02 -35.83 4.17
CA PRO A 301 4.11 -36.62 2.95
C PRO A 301 3.60 -38.04 3.19
N LYS A 302 3.34 -38.77 2.11
CA LYS A 302 2.86 -40.14 2.19
C LYS A 302 3.99 -41.09 2.57
N ASN A 303 3.74 -41.95 3.55
CA ASN A 303 4.64 -43.04 3.95
C ASN A 303 4.59 -44.22 2.97
N SER A 304 5.36 -45.27 3.24
CA SER A 304 5.39 -46.51 2.45
C SER A 304 4.05 -47.27 2.38
N LYS A 305 3.09 -46.94 3.26
CA LYS A 305 1.70 -47.43 3.24
C LYS A 305 0.73 -46.44 2.58
N ASN A 306 1.24 -45.42 1.89
CA ASN A 306 0.46 -44.38 1.21
C ASN A 306 -0.40 -43.50 2.17
N GLN A 307 -0.07 -43.47 3.47
CA GLN A 307 -0.75 -42.66 4.48
C GLN A 307 0.02 -41.36 4.77
N PRO A 308 -0.65 -40.21 4.96
CA PRO A 308 0.01 -38.97 5.37
C PRO A 308 0.67 -39.11 6.74
N THR A 309 1.99 -38.89 6.84
CA THR A 309 2.73 -38.94 8.11
C THR A 309 3.33 -37.57 8.45
N PRO A 310 2.89 -36.89 9.53
CA PRO A 310 3.48 -35.63 9.98
C PRO A 310 4.96 -35.75 10.36
N LEU A 311 5.81 -34.92 9.76
CA LEU A 311 7.25 -34.94 9.99
C LEU A 311 7.66 -34.11 11.21
N HIS A 312 8.54 -34.69 12.01
CA HIS A 312 9.18 -34.07 13.18
C HIS A 312 10.66 -34.42 13.17
N LEU A 313 11.54 -33.50 13.60
CA LEU A 313 12.97 -33.82 13.72
C LEU A 313 13.29 -34.60 15.01
N TYR A 314 12.42 -34.50 16.02
CA TYR A 314 12.47 -35.28 17.25
C TYR A 314 11.24 -36.19 17.31
N ASP A 315 11.46 -37.51 17.32
CA ASP A 315 10.42 -38.52 17.56
C ASP A 315 10.99 -39.64 18.45
N GLN A 316 10.90 -39.46 19.76
CA GLN A 316 11.47 -40.37 20.76
C GLN A 316 10.55 -40.42 21.98
N ASN A 317 10.46 -41.58 22.66
CA ASN A 317 9.71 -41.74 23.91
C ASN A 317 8.26 -41.24 23.83
N ARG A 318 7.58 -41.48 22.70
CA ARG A 318 6.22 -41.01 22.39
C ARG A 318 6.06 -39.48 22.39
N ARG A 319 7.15 -38.72 22.33
CA ARG A 319 7.18 -37.26 22.23
C ARG A 319 7.64 -36.86 20.84
N LYS A 320 6.93 -35.89 20.26
CA LYS A 320 7.22 -35.31 18.95
C LYS A 320 7.46 -33.82 19.10
N TYR A 321 8.67 -33.38 18.77
CA TYR A 321 9.11 -31.98 18.85
C TYR A 321 9.78 -31.55 17.55
N LEU A 322 9.97 -30.24 17.39
CA LEU A 322 10.55 -29.66 16.17
C LEU A 322 9.76 -30.11 14.93
N PRO A 323 8.46 -29.80 14.85
CA PRO A 323 7.65 -30.13 13.67
C PRO A 323 8.28 -29.52 12.43
N VAL A 324 8.24 -30.24 11.31
CA VAL A 324 8.61 -29.69 10.01
C VAL A 324 7.38 -28.94 9.48
N PRO A 325 7.41 -27.61 9.44
CA PRO A 325 6.22 -26.84 9.11
C PRO A 325 5.81 -27.08 7.67
N LYS A 326 4.50 -27.03 7.38
CA LYS A 326 3.98 -27.12 6.01
C LYS A 326 4.30 -25.85 5.23
N VAL A 327 4.18 -24.68 5.86
CA VAL A 327 4.51 -23.39 5.26
C VAL A 327 5.33 -22.52 6.20
N PHE A 328 6.19 -21.70 5.61
CA PHE A 328 6.70 -20.48 6.23
C PHE A 328 5.84 -19.31 5.74
N TRP A 329 5.58 -18.35 6.61
CA TRP A 329 4.88 -17.13 6.26
C TRP A 329 5.61 -15.91 6.79
N LYS A 330 5.47 -14.79 6.07
CA LYS A 330 6.02 -13.48 6.46
C LYS A 330 4.95 -12.42 6.25
N VAL A 331 4.66 -11.62 7.28
CA VAL A 331 3.83 -10.43 7.15
C VAL A 331 4.72 -9.19 7.24
N VAL A 332 4.66 -8.36 6.20
CA VAL A 332 5.36 -7.08 6.12
C VAL A 332 4.33 -5.97 6.23
N TYR A 333 4.48 -5.12 7.24
CA TYR A 333 3.52 -4.07 7.59
C TYR A 333 4.22 -2.72 7.70
N GLU A 334 3.64 -1.70 7.06
CA GLU A 334 4.08 -0.31 7.13
C GLU A 334 3.14 0.46 8.08
N PRO A 335 3.54 0.75 9.33
CA PRO A 335 2.64 1.37 10.31
C PRO A 335 2.14 2.75 9.90
N SER A 336 2.96 3.55 9.21
CA SER A 336 2.64 4.91 8.78
C SER A 336 1.42 4.97 7.86
N SER A 337 1.24 3.97 7.00
CA SER A 337 0.11 3.91 6.06
C SER A 337 -0.87 2.79 6.36
N LYS A 338 -0.64 2.00 7.42
CA LYS A 338 -1.41 0.81 7.79
C LYS A 338 -1.51 -0.23 6.66
N LYS A 339 -0.56 -0.23 5.71
CA LYS A 339 -0.51 -1.19 4.60
C LYS A 339 0.27 -2.43 5.01
N GLY A 340 -0.14 -3.59 4.51
CA GLY A 340 0.65 -4.80 4.69
C GLY A 340 0.26 -5.91 3.74
N VAL A 341 1.17 -6.86 3.58
CA VAL A 341 0.97 -8.09 2.79
C VAL A 341 1.45 -9.28 3.59
N ALA A 342 0.78 -10.43 3.41
CA ALA A 342 1.23 -11.71 3.89
C ALA A 342 1.86 -12.48 2.74
N ILE A 343 3.03 -13.06 2.93
CA ILE A 343 3.79 -13.82 1.94
C ILE A 343 3.89 -15.24 2.46
N ILE A 344 3.50 -16.21 1.64
CA ILE A 344 3.41 -17.62 2.02
C ILE A 344 4.37 -18.40 1.15
N GLY A 345 5.30 -19.10 1.79
CA GLY A 345 6.24 -20.02 1.14
C GLY A 345 5.94 -21.46 1.56
N LEU A 346 5.64 -22.32 0.59
CA LEU A 346 5.48 -23.74 0.83
C LEU A 346 6.82 -24.36 1.21
N ASN A 347 6.86 -25.09 2.33
CA ASN A 347 8.05 -25.78 2.82
C ASN A 347 8.05 -27.24 2.35
N ASP A 348 7.86 -27.46 1.05
CA ASP A 348 7.87 -28.79 0.45
C ASP A 348 8.48 -28.72 -0.96
N PRO A 349 9.71 -29.19 -1.17
CA PRO A 349 10.37 -29.16 -2.47
C PRO A 349 9.84 -30.25 -3.43
N TYR A 350 8.99 -31.17 -2.95
CA TYR A 350 8.39 -32.25 -3.75
C TYR A 350 6.99 -31.93 -4.25
N ALA A 351 6.40 -30.84 -3.76
CA ALA A 351 5.06 -30.43 -4.14
C ALA A 351 5.03 -29.78 -5.53
N SER A 352 4.08 -30.20 -6.36
CA SER A 352 3.77 -29.56 -7.65
C SER A 352 2.71 -28.45 -7.53
N SER A 353 1.96 -28.42 -6.42
CA SER A 353 0.91 -27.45 -6.14
C SER A 353 0.72 -27.25 -4.63
N TYR A 354 -0.08 -26.27 -4.23
CA TYR A 354 -0.40 -25.99 -2.83
C TYR A 354 -1.92 -25.86 -2.63
N ALA A 355 -2.39 -26.16 -1.42
CA ALA A 355 -3.71 -25.75 -0.97
C ALA A 355 -3.69 -24.24 -0.68
N ILE A 356 -4.55 -23.48 -1.35
CA ILE A 356 -4.59 -22.01 -1.28
C ILE A 356 -5.09 -21.58 0.11
N PHE A 357 -4.26 -20.88 0.89
CA PHE A 357 -4.63 -20.35 2.21
C PHE A 357 -5.51 -19.10 2.12
N CYS A 358 -5.40 -18.39 0.99
CA CYS A 358 -5.98 -17.08 0.72
C CYS A 358 -5.76 -16.75 -0.76
N THR A 359 -6.53 -15.80 -1.30
CA THR A 359 -6.41 -15.44 -2.72
C THR A 359 -5.03 -14.88 -3.06
N ASP A 360 -4.38 -15.46 -4.08
CA ASP A 360 -3.07 -15.03 -4.54
C ASP A 360 -3.15 -13.65 -5.24
N ILE A 361 -2.59 -12.63 -4.60
CA ILE A 361 -2.46 -11.26 -5.10
C ILE A 361 -1.03 -10.94 -5.56
N SER A 362 -0.17 -11.94 -5.78
CA SER A 362 1.23 -11.74 -6.20
C SER A 362 1.38 -10.83 -7.42
N ASN A 363 0.45 -10.90 -8.38
CA ASN A 363 0.43 -10.03 -9.57
C ASN A 363 0.17 -8.55 -9.25
N GLN A 364 -0.34 -8.25 -8.05
CA GLN A 364 -0.66 -6.90 -7.59
C GLN A 364 0.45 -6.29 -6.73
N VAL A 365 1.44 -7.09 -6.30
CA VAL A 365 2.53 -6.66 -5.41
C VAL A 365 3.86 -6.71 -6.16
N SER A 366 4.21 -5.59 -6.82
CA SER A 366 5.34 -5.51 -7.75
C SER A 366 6.72 -5.46 -7.10
N TRP A 367 6.82 -5.10 -5.81
CA TRP A 367 8.09 -4.97 -5.12
C TRP A 367 8.66 -6.32 -4.64
N ILE A 368 7.84 -7.37 -4.57
CA ILE A 368 8.27 -8.71 -4.18
C ILE A 368 8.83 -9.42 -5.41
N ARG A 369 10.12 -9.74 -5.38
CA ARG A 369 10.84 -10.40 -6.48
C ARG A 369 11.17 -11.84 -6.11
N PHE A 370 10.68 -12.81 -6.88
CA PHE A 370 11.02 -14.24 -6.75
C PHE A 370 10.79 -14.97 -8.08
N ASP A 371 11.39 -16.16 -8.22
CA ASP A 371 11.23 -16.98 -9.43
C ASP A 371 9.91 -17.76 -9.36
N ARG A 372 8.85 -17.16 -9.93
CA ARG A 372 7.48 -17.72 -9.95
C ARG A 372 7.35 -18.99 -10.77
N ARG A 373 8.26 -19.21 -11.73
CA ARG A 373 8.16 -20.31 -12.70
C ARG A 373 8.90 -21.56 -12.25
N ASN A 374 9.74 -21.44 -11.22
CA ASN A 374 10.58 -22.52 -10.75
C ASN A 374 10.12 -23.03 -9.38
N SER A 375 9.26 -24.04 -9.38
CA SER A 375 8.76 -24.69 -8.16
C SER A 375 9.87 -25.29 -7.30
N PHE A 376 10.98 -25.74 -7.90
CA PHE A 376 12.14 -26.28 -7.16
C PHE A 376 12.80 -25.25 -6.25
N LYS A 377 12.70 -23.95 -6.58
CA LYS A 377 13.21 -22.86 -5.75
C LYS A 377 12.29 -22.48 -4.59
N GLY A 378 11.13 -23.14 -4.49
CA GLY A 378 10.09 -22.92 -3.48
C GLY A 378 8.89 -22.17 -4.06
N LEU A 379 7.70 -22.75 -3.89
CA LEU A 379 6.44 -22.11 -4.27
C LEU A 379 6.13 -20.98 -3.28
N ILE A 380 5.99 -19.76 -3.79
CA ILE A 380 5.64 -18.57 -3.01
C ILE A 380 4.44 -17.88 -3.65
N TYR A 381 3.54 -17.39 -2.82
CA TYR A 381 2.45 -16.51 -3.21
C TYR A 381 2.17 -15.47 -2.13
N VAL A 382 1.34 -14.48 -2.46
CA VAL A 382 1.11 -13.30 -1.62
C VAL A 382 -0.39 -13.16 -1.38
N CYS A 383 -0.76 -12.80 -0.17
CA CYS A 383 -2.13 -12.58 0.25
C CYS A 383 -2.31 -11.22 0.91
N GLU A 384 -3.56 -10.79 0.96
CA GLU A 384 -3.96 -9.74 1.88
C GLU A 384 -3.86 -10.24 3.32
N VAL A 385 -3.40 -9.37 4.23
CA VAL A 385 -3.23 -9.74 5.66
C VAL A 385 -4.55 -10.20 6.29
N ASN A 386 -5.67 -9.57 5.94
CA ASN A 386 -6.98 -9.95 6.49
C ASN A 386 -7.43 -11.34 6.01
N ASP A 387 -7.13 -11.72 4.77
CA ASP A 387 -7.46 -13.05 4.24
C ASP A 387 -6.55 -14.11 4.88
N PHE A 388 -5.25 -13.80 5.00
CA PHE A 388 -4.26 -14.66 5.65
C PHE A 388 -4.62 -14.99 7.12
N ARG A 389 -5.06 -13.99 7.89
CA ARG A 389 -5.46 -14.15 9.30
C ARG A 389 -6.65 -15.05 9.54
N ARG A 390 -7.45 -15.37 8.51
CA ARG A 390 -8.55 -16.34 8.62
C ARG A 390 -8.03 -17.75 8.82
N THR A 391 -6.82 -18.03 8.34
CA THR A 391 -6.15 -19.33 8.48
C THR A 391 -5.13 -19.30 9.61
N VAL A 392 -4.28 -18.27 9.66
CA VAL A 392 -3.27 -18.12 10.71
C VAL A 392 -3.81 -17.21 11.82
N THR A 393 -4.60 -17.81 12.70
CA THR A 393 -5.35 -17.10 13.76
C THR A 393 -4.48 -16.55 14.88
N TYR A 394 -3.24 -17.03 15.02
CA TYR A 394 -2.24 -16.57 15.99
C TYR A 394 -1.34 -15.45 15.47
N LEU A 395 -1.60 -14.88 14.28
CA LEU A 395 -0.95 -13.63 13.89
C LEU A 395 -1.49 -12.49 14.77
N PRO A 396 -0.63 -11.67 15.42
CA PRO A 396 -1.10 -10.57 16.25
C PRO A 396 -2.05 -9.62 15.51
N ALA A 397 -3.04 -9.12 16.24
CA ALA A 397 -4.02 -8.18 15.71
C ALA A 397 -3.39 -6.79 15.52
N PHE A 398 -3.49 -6.26 14.29
CA PHE A 398 -3.19 -4.86 13.97
C PHE A 398 -4.08 -4.39 12.82
N GLN A 399 -4.34 -3.08 12.77
CA GLN A 399 -5.18 -2.50 11.72
C GLN A 399 -4.47 -2.54 10.37
N VAL A 400 -5.14 -3.08 9.36
CA VAL A 400 -4.65 -3.09 7.98
C VAL A 400 -5.67 -2.43 7.08
N THR A 401 -5.24 -1.40 6.36
CA THR A 401 -5.94 -0.96 5.15
C THR A 401 -5.64 -1.99 4.08
N ALA A 402 -6.65 -2.78 3.69
CA ALA A 402 -6.48 -3.82 2.67
C ALA A 402 -5.79 -3.24 1.42
N PRO A 403 -4.78 -3.93 0.84
CA PRO A 403 -4.24 -3.56 -0.48
C PRO A 403 -5.35 -3.47 -1.52
N THR A 404 -6.38 -4.31 -1.36
CA THR A 404 -7.58 -4.33 -2.16
C THR A 404 -8.78 -4.06 -1.24
N GLY A 405 -9.22 -2.80 -1.18
CA GLY A 405 -10.64 -2.55 -0.94
C GLY A 405 -11.53 -3.07 -2.09
N ASP A 406 -11.03 -4.01 -2.90
CA ASP A 406 -11.67 -4.50 -4.12
C ASP A 406 -12.75 -5.50 -3.81
N ARG A 407 -12.65 -6.30 -2.74
CA ARG A 407 -13.68 -7.29 -2.34
C ARG A 407 -14.61 -6.77 -1.24
N SER A 408 -14.54 -5.49 -0.90
CA SER A 408 -15.50 -4.90 0.02
C SER A 408 -16.89 -4.84 -0.64
N PRO A 409 -17.95 -5.27 0.06
CA PRO A 409 -19.32 -5.06 -0.44
C PRO A 409 -19.63 -3.57 -0.57
N ILE A 410 -20.50 -3.24 -1.51
CA ILE A 410 -21.17 -1.94 -1.53
C ILE A 410 -22.17 -1.92 -0.38
N VAL A 411 -22.16 -0.85 0.40
CA VAL A 411 -23.07 -0.66 1.54
C VAL A 411 -24.02 0.49 1.22
N VAL A 412 -25.32 0.19 1.30
CA VAL A 412 -26.40 1.17 1.11
C VAL A 412 -27.41 1.02 2.25
N LEU A 413 -28.22 2.05 2.50
CA LEU A 413 -29.38 1.90 3.38
C LEU A 413 -30.36 0.89 2.75
N GLU A 414 -31.07 0.13 3.59
CA GLU A 414 -32.08 -0.79 3.09
C GLU A 414 -33.14 -0.05 2.24
N GLY A 415 -33.39 -0.55 1.03
CA GLY A 415 -34.31 0.07 0.06
C GLY A 415 -33.70 1.20 -0.80
N GLU A 416 -32.54 1.74 -0.43
CA GLU A 416 -31.90 2.86 -1.14
C GLU A 416 -30.92 2.40 -2.22
N ASN A 417 -30.72 3.19 -3.26
CA ASN A 417 -29.79 2.88 -4.37
C ASN A 417 -28.65 3.90 -4.49
N THR A 418 -28.25 4.50 -3.36
CA THR A 418 -27.22 5.54 -3.32
C THR A 418 -26.04 5.10 -2.45
N TYR A 419 -24.82 5.44 -2.91
CA TYR A 419 -23.62 5.23 -2.11
C TYR A 419 -23.66 6.11 -0.85
N LEU A 420 -23.24 5.51 0.26
CA LEU A 420 -23.03 6.23 1.51
C LEU A 420 -21.64 6.85 1.52
N TYR A 421 -21.46 7.95 2.25
CA TYR A 421 -20.16 8.60 2.42
C TYR A 421 -19.98 9.01 3.89
N PRO A 422 -18.76 8.97 4.44
CA PRO A 422 -18.50 9.40 5.81
C PRO A 422 -18.87 10.87 6.03
N ARG A 423 -19.25 11.21 7.27
CA ARG A 423 -19.47 12.60 7.70
C ARG A 423 -18.13 13.30 7.97
N ASP A 424 -18.14 14.64 7.97
CA ASP A 424 -16.96 15.52 8.08
C ASP A 424 -15.90 15.07 9.11
N ASP A 425 -16.33 14.75 10.33
CA ASP A 425 -15.49 14.42 11.48
C ASP A 425 -15.15 12.93 11.60
N GLN A 426 -15.58 12.10 10.65
CA GLN A 426 -15.50 10.65 10.74
C GLN A 426 -14.70 10.05 9.59
N ASP A 427 -13.84 9.09 9.92
CA ASP A 427 -13.11 8.28 8.93
C ASP A 427 -13.87 7.01 8.54
N SER A 428 -15.09 6.85 9.06
CA SER A 428 -15.93 5.66 8.92
C SER A 428 -17.39 6.04 8.71
N LEU A 429 -18.14 5.13 8.08
CA LEU A 429 -19.60 5.21 8.08
C LEU A 429 -20.09 4.93 9.51
N ILE A 430 -20.92 5.82 10.04
CA ILE A 430 -21.58 5.63 11.33
C ILE A 430 -23.02 5.21 11.08
N PHE A 431 -23.41 4.12 11.73
CA PHE A 431 -24.77 3.62 11.73
C PHE A 431 -25.32 3.63 13.15
N TYR A 432 -26.61 3.94 13.29
CA TYR A 432 -27.30 3.86 14.58
C TYR A 432 -27.69 2.41 14.87
N PRO A 433 -27.77 2.01 16.15
CA PRO A 433 -28.32 0.70 16.51
C PRO A 433 -29.69 0.49 15.88
N ARG A 434 -29.93 -0.73 15.38
CA ARG A 434 -31.12 -1.15 14.62
C ARG A 434 -31.27 -0.55 13.22
N GLN A 435 -30.30 0.24 12.74
CA GLN A 435 -30.32 0.72 11.37
C GLN A 435 -30.10 -0.45 10.38
N SER A 436 -31.03 -0.62 9.43
CA SER A 436 -30.96 -1.63 8.38
C SER A 436 -30.17 -1.15 7.17
N LEU A 437 -29.29 -2.02 6.68
CA LEU A 437 -28.42 -1.81 5.54
C LEU A 437 -28.53 -2.98 4.56
N ASN A 438 -28.21 -2.75 3.29
CA ASN A 438 -27.91 -3.84 2.36
C ASN A 438 -26.41 -3.88 2.08
N PHE A 439 -25.81 -5.07 2.27
CA PHE A 439 -24.46 -5.38 1.81
C PHE A 439 -24.56 -6.09 0.47
N ILE A 440 -23.86 -5.57 -0.53
CA ILE A 440 -24.10 -5.90 -1.92
C ILE A 440 -22.78 -6.27 -2.60
N CYS A 441 -22.75 -7.43 -3.27
CA CYS A 441 -21.64 -7.96 -4.04
C CYS A 441 -22.04 -8.14 -5.51
N PRO A 442 -22.12 -7.07 -6.32
CA PRO A 442 -22.48 -7.16 -7.74
C PRO A 442 -21.63 -8.18 -8.49
N GLY A 443 -22.29 -9.09 -9.23
CA GLY A 443 -21.63 -10.13 -10.03
C GLY A 443 -20.94 -11.24 -9.23
N SER A 444 -21.18 -11.34 -7.92
CA SER A 444 -20.60 -12.37 -7.05
C SER A 444 -21.44 -12.59 -5.78
N ASP A 445 -20.98 -13.43 -4.86
CA ASP A 445 -21.70 -13.73 -3.63
C ASP A 445 -21.07 -13.04 -2.41
N ILE A 446 -21.89 -12.80 -1.39
CA ILE A 446 -21.44 -12.38 -0.06
C ILE A 446 -20.77 -13.57 0.64
N LEU A 447 -19.60 -13.30 1.22
CA LEU A 447 -18.88 -14.14 2.18
C LEU A 447 -19.07 -13.58 3.59
N LEU A 448 -19.53 -14.42 4.51
CA LEU A 448 -19.57 -14.13 5.94
C LEU A 448 -18.60 -15.09 6.66
N ALA A 449 -17.55 -14.55 7.27
CA ALA A 449 -16.47 -15.33 7.88
C ALA A 449 -15.91 -16.43 6.97
N GLY A 450 -15.84 -16.16 5.65
CA GLY A 450 -15.37 -17.11 4.64
C GLY A 450 -16.42 -18.09 4.12
N SER A 451 -17.60 -18.18 4.75
CA SER A 451 -18.71 -19.00 4.26
C SER A 451 -19.48 -18.26 3.16
N ASN A 452 -19.58 -18.87 1.98
CA ASN A 452 -20.40 -18.36 0.89
C ASN A 452 -21.88 -18.45 1.25
N GLN A 453 -22.59 -17.32 1.13
CA GLN A 453 -24.02 -17.23 1.40
C GLN A 453 -24.89 -17.56 0.17
N ASN A 454 -24.29 -17.77 -1.01
CA ASN A 454 -24.97 -17.97 -2.29
C ASN A 454 -26.00 -16.88 -2.59
N LYS A 455 -25.69 -15.64 -2.17
CA LYS A 455 -26.52 -14.45 -2.34
C LYS A 455 -25.62 -13.26 -2.66
N ALA A 456 -26.01 -12.48 -3.65
CA ALA A 456 -25.33 -11.24 -4.01
C ALA A 456 -25.70 -10.06 -3.08
N ILE A 457 -26.78 -10.19 -2.31
CA ILE A 457 -27.28 -9.18 -1.38
C ILE A 457 -27.72 -9.83 -0.06
N VAL A 458 -27.39 -9.16 1.05
CA VAL A 458 -27.92 -9.51 2.38
C VAL A 458 -28.35 -8.26 3.13
N THR A 459 -29.41 -8.36 3.94
CA THR A 459 -29.78 -7.33 4.90
C THR A 459 -28.94 -7.49 6.17
N ALA A 460 -28.36 -6.39 6.62
CA ALA A 460 -27.54 -6.30 7.82
C ALA A 460 -28.12 -5.24 8.75
N ILE A 461 -28.41 -5.61 9.99
CA ILE A 461 -28.93 -4.68 11.02
C ILE A 461 -27.77 -4.32 11.93
N CYS A 462 -27.44 -3.02 12.04
CA CYS A 462 -26.39 -2.57 12.94
C CYS A 462 -26.77 -2.86 14.40
N ILE A 463 -25.90 -3.51 15.17
CA ILE A 463 -26.12 -3.76 16.60
C ILE A 463 -25.31 -2.74 17.41
N GLU A 464 -23.99 -2.85 17.35
CA GLU A 464 -23.05 -1.98 18.06
C GLU A 464 -21.68 -2.01 17.38
N THR A 465 -20.89 -0.93 17.55
CA THR A 465 -19.52 -0.80 17.05
C THR A 465 -19.32 -1.18 15.57
N THR A 466 -18.91 -2.43 15.31
CA THR A 466 -18.65 -2.98 13.97
C THR A 466 -19.41 -4.29 13.74
N THR A 467 -20.40 -4.60 14.58
CA THR A 467 -21.15 -5.85 14.59
C THR A 467 -22.54 -5.65 13.98
N PHE A 468 -22.91 -6.56 13.09
CA PHE A 468 -24.17 -6.56 12.37
C PHE A 468 -24.89 -7.88 12.59
N GLN A 469 -26.22 -7.84 12.73
CA GLN A 469 -27.06 -9.02 12.63
C GLN A 469 -27.35 -9.32 11.16
N ILE A 470 -26.94 -10.49 10.68
CA ILE A 470 -27.17 -10.97 9.31
C ILE A 470 -27.70 -12.40 9.42
N ASN A 471 -28.87 -12.68 8.84
CA ASN A 471 -29.52 -14.00 8.92
C ASN A 471 -29.63 -14.54 10.37
N GLY A 472 -29.93 -13.67 11.34
CA GLY A 472 -30.03 -14.03 12.76
C GLY A 472 -28.69 -14.25 13.49
N LYS A 473 -27.55 -14.11 12.80
CA LYS A 473 -26.21 -14.26 13.38
C LYS A 473 -25.50 -12.91 13.54
N GLN A 474 -24.72 -12.76 14.59
CA GLN A 474 -23.85 -11.60 14.78
C GLN A 474 -22.56 -11.78 13.97
N VAL A 475 -22.28 -10.83 13.08
CA VAL A 475 -21.13 -10.85 12.17
C VAL A 475 -20.40 -9.52 12.29
N LYS A 476 -19.08 -9.56 12.47
CA LYS A 476 -18.26 -8.33 12.47
C LYS A 476 -17.99 -7.89 11.03
N TRP A 477 -17.95 -6.58 10.78
CA TRP A 477 -17.67 -6.01 9.46
C TRP A 477 -16.41 -6.59 8.80
N ARG A 478 -15.35 -6.82 9.58
CA ARG A 478 -14.08 -7.41 9.10
C ARG A 478 -14.24 -8.81 8.49
N ASP A 479 -15.33 -9.50 8.83
CA ASP A 479 -15.64 -10.85 8.38
C ASP A 479 -16.59 -10.85 7.18
N VAL A 480 -17.02 -9.68 6.69
CA VAL A 480 -17.87 -9.52 5.51
C VAL A 480 -17.02 -9.17 4.29
N SER A 481 -17.18 -9.92 3.19
CA SER A 481 -16.49 -9.65 1.93
C SER A 481 -17.28 -10.22 0.74
N CYS A 482 -16.92 -9.88 -0.49
CA CYS A 482 -17.43 -10.51 -1.70
C CYS A 482 -16.51 -11.65 -2.16
N THR A 483 -17.06 -12.68 -2.80
CA THR A 483 -16.25 -13.76 -3.40
C THR A 483 -15.37 -13.24 -4.55
N LYS A 484 -15.83 -12.21 -5.27
CA LYS A 484 -15.07 -11.47 -6.27
C LYS A 484 -15.25 -9.96 -6.06
N PRO A 485 -14.37 -9.10 -6.60
CA PRO A 485 -14.61 -7.67 -6.56
C PRO A 485 -15.97 -7.26 -7.17
N PRO A 486 -16.71 -6.30 -6.59
CA PRO A 486 -17.95 -5.77 -7.17
C PRO A 486 -17.80 -5.45 -8.66
N ALA A 487 -18.60 -6.14 -9.48
CA ALA A 487 -18.57 -6.00 -10.92
C ALA A 487 -19.15 -4.63 -11.36
N PRO A 488 -18.48 -3.91 -12.28
CA PRO A 488 -19.03 -2.72 -12.89
C PRO A 488 -20.14 -3.08 -13.90
N ALA A 489 -21.12 -2.21 -14.04
CA ALA A 489 -22.23 -2.36 -14.98
C ALA A 489 -22.64 -1.01 -15.61
N THR A 490 -23.32 -1.10 -16.74
CA THR A 490 -23.91 0.05 -17.45
C THR A 490 -25.41 -0.16 -17.66
N ARG A 491 -26.21 0.90 -17.55
CA ARG A 491 -27.66 0.88 -17.81
C ARG A 491 -28.05 2.06 -18.70
N ILE A 492 -28.80 1.81 -19.77
CA ILE A 492 -29.32 2.88 -20.64
C ILE A 492 -30.62 3.40 -20.02
N GLN A 493 -30.70 4.70 -19.74
CA GLN A 493 -31.84 5.34 -19.06
C GLN A 493 -32.70 6.19 -20.01
N GLY A 494 -32.45 6.11 -21.33
CA GLY A 494 -33.15 6.87 -22.35
C GLY A 494 -32.26 7.88 -23.06
N MET A 495 -32.82 9.04 -23.40
CA MET A 495 -32.14 10.11 -24.14
C MET A 495 -31.69 11.23 -23.20
N CYS A 496 -30.65 11.94 -23.61
CA CYS A 496 -30.19 13.21 -23.06
C CYS A 496 -30.13 14.27 -24.18
N GLU A 497 -29.59 15.44 -23.87
CA GLU A 497 -29.45 16.58 -24.78
C GLU A 497 -28.78 16.19 -26.11
N SER A 498 -29.12 16.94 -27.17
CA SER A 498 -28.60 16.72 -28.54
C SER A 498 -28.83 15.30 -29.08
N ASN A 499 -29.95 14.68 -28.74
CA ASN A 499 -30.27 13.29 -29.08
C ASN A 499 -29.19 12.29 -28.63
N GLY A 500 -28.46 12.63 -27.56
CA GLY A 500 -27.54 11.71 -26.91
C GLY A 500 -28.28 10.60 -26.19
N MET A 501 -27.58 9.50 -25.94
CA MET A 501 -28.04 8.40 -25.09
C MET A 501 -27.55 8.62 -23.66
N LYS A 502 -28.47 8.63 -22.69
CA LYS A 502 -28.09 8.68 -21.27
C LYS A 502 -27.73 7.29 -20.78
N ILE A 503 -26.48 7.14 -20.36
CA ILE A 503 -25.89 5.89 -19.87
C ILE A 503 -25.52 6.10 -18.41
N GLU A 504 -26.10 5.32 -17.52
CA GLU A 504 -25.69 5.25 -16.13
C GLU A 504 -24.59 4.19 -15.96
N ILE A 505 -23.58 4.50 -15.17
CA ILE A 505 -22.47 3.62 -14.85
C ILE A 505 -22.47 3.41 -13.34
N GLY A 506 -22.40 2.15 -12.93
CA GLY A 506 -22.56 1.80 -11.54
C GLY A 506 -22.41 0.31 -11.28
N ALA A 507 -23.22 -0.18 -10.35
CA ALA A 507 -23.31 -1.58 -9.98
C ALA A 507 -24.74 -2.09 -10.18
N SER A 508 -24.88 -3.26 -10.81
CA SER A 508 -26.16 -3.95 -11.00
C SER A 508 -26.24 -5.16 -10.08
N VAL A 509 -27.35 -5.30 -9.36
CA VAL A 509 -27.63 -6.45 -8.51
C VAL A 509 -29.13 -6.72 -8.54
N GLU A 510 -29.54 -7.93 -8.89
CA GLU A 510 -30.96 -8.27 -9.08
C GLU A 510 -31.65 -7.21 -9.98
N ASN A 511 -32.72 -6.56 -9.50
CA ASN A 511 -33.45 -5.51 -10.21
C ASN A 511 -33.00 -4.07 -9.82
N ARG A 512 -31.90 -3.94 -9.07
CA ARG A 512 -31.39 -2.66 -8.58
C ARG A 512 -30.15 -2.22 -9.34
N PHE A 513 -30.03 -0.91 -9.50
CA PHE A 513 -28.86 -0.27 -10.07
C PHE A 513 -28.40 0.86 -9.15
N ILE A 514 -27.16 0.78 -8.69
CA ILE A 514 -26.54 1.75 -7.80
C ILE A 514 -25.62 2.61 -8.67
N GLU A 515 -26.11 3.78 -9.06
CA GLU A 515 -25.40 4.71 -9.94
C GLU A 515 -24.18 5.32 -9.23
N THR A 516 -23.07 5.38 -9.94
CA THR A 516 -21.89 6.17 -9.54
C THR A 516 -21.83 7.49 -10.30
N TYR A 517 -22.06 7.44 -11.61
CA TYR A 517 -22.13 8.60 -12.49
C TYR A 517 -22.91 8.25 -13.75
N SER A 518 -23.32 9.27 -14.50
CA SER A 518 -23.96 9.11 -15.81
C SER A 518 -23.20 9.83 -16.91
N ILE A 519 -23.43 9.41 -18.16
CA ILE A 519 -22.83 9.96 -19.38
C ILE A 519 -23.95 10.25 -20.37
N CYS A 520 -23.86 11.39 -21.03
CA CYS A 520 -24.60 11.66 -22.26
C CYS A 520 -23.71 11.33 -23.46
N PHE A 521 -24.05 10.27 -24.19
CA PHE A 521 -23.22 9.71 -25.27
C PHE A 521 -23.86 9.91 -26.64
N ASN A 522 -23.16 10.59 -27.55
CA ASN A 522 -23.61 10.76 -28.93
C ASN A 522 -23.26 9.51 -29.75
N ARG A 523 -24.29 8.75 -30.16
CA ARG A 523 -24.11 7.52 -30.94
C ARG A 523 -23.73 7.76 -32.40
N GLN A 524 -23.97 8.95 -32.95
CA GLN A 524 -23.63 9.24 -34.34
C GLN A 524 -22.13 9.51 -34.52
N THR A 525 -21.53 10.25 -33.59
CA THR A 525 -20.09 10.59 -33.59
C THR A 525 -19.26 9.68 -32.68
N GLN A 526 -19.91 8.84 -31.87
CA GLN A 526 -19.28 7.89 -30.94
C GLN A 526 -18.41 8.60 -29.88
N GLU A 527 -18.90 9.73 -29.38
CA GLU A 527 -18.24 10.55 -28.35
C GLU A 527 -19.16 10.78 -27.15
N ALA A 528 -18.57 11.04 -25.99
CA ALA A 528 -19.32 11.51 -24.83
C ALA A 528 -19.43 13.03 -24.86
N LEU A 529 -20.67 13.54 -24.85
CA LEU A 529 -20.96 14.98 -24.77
C LEU A 529 -20.60 15.52 -23.38
N TYR A 530 -21.00 14.79 -22.33
CA TYR A 530 -20.60 15.05 -20.96
C TYR A 530 -20.80 13.83 -20.06
N SER A 531 -20.10 13.80 -18.93
CA SER A 531 -20.41 12.99 -17.75
C SER A 531 -20.95 13.86 -16.62
N HIS A 532 -21.72 13.27 -15.71
CA HIS A 532 -22.28 13.91 -14.52
C HIS A 532 -22.03 13.03 -13.28
N ILE A 533 -21.42 13.62 -12.24
CA ILE A 533 -21.12 12.95 -10.98
C ILE A 533 -21.36 13.88 -9.78
N LYS A 534 -21.78 13.29 -8.64
CA LYS A 534 -21.77 13.96 -7.34
C LYS A 534 -20.40 13.78 -6.68
N ILE A 535 -19.73 14.88 -6.33
CA ILE A 535 -18.52 14.88 -5.51
C ILE A 535 -18.92 15.08 -4.05
N PRO A 536 -18.77 14.07 -3.18
CA PRO A 536 -19.06 14.25 -1.76
C PRO A 536 -18.03 15.18 -1.12
N HIS A 537 -18.43 15.96 -0.12
CA HIS A 537 -17.49 16.77 0.68
C HIS A 537 -16.34 15.95 1.28
N SER A 538 -16.59 14.68 1.60
CA SER A 538 -15.58 13.75 2.14
C SER A 538 -14.61 13.19 1.10
N ILE A 539 -14.65 13.61 -0.17
CA ILE A 539 -13.96 12.94 -1.30
C ILE A 539 -12.45 12.77 -1.10
N ASN A 540 -11.77 13.66 -0.38
CA ASN A 540 -10.33 13.53 -0.12
C ASN A 540 -9.99 12.37 0.85
N LYS A 541 -10.99 11.82 1.56
CA LYS A 541 -10.90 10.57 2.33
C LYS A 541 -11.12 9.31 1.48
N GLN A 542 -11.24 9.44 0.16
CA GLN A 542 -11.40 8.30 -0.75
C GLN A 542 -10.27 7.27 -0.58
N ARG A 543 -10.53 6.05 -1.04
CA ARG A 543 -9.48 5.02 -1.08
C ARG A 543 -8.39 5.42 -2.09
N GLN A 544 -7.20 5.69 -1.58
CA GLN A 544 -6.01 5.90 -2.41
C GLN A 544 -5.32 4.58 -2.76
N ASN A 545 -4.56 4.56 -3.86
CA ASN A 545 -3.73 3.43 -4.30
C ASN A 545 -4.49 2.13 -4.65
N THR A 546 -5.71 2.24 -5.17
CA THR A 546 -6.45 1.08 -5.68
C THR A 546 -5.83 0.54 -6.98
N THR A 547 -6.09 -0.72 -7.32
CA THR A 547 -5.60 -1.33 -8.57
C THR A 547 -6.29 -0.69 -9.77
N ARG A 548 -5.50 -0.24 -10.77
CA ARG A 548 -6.03 0.29 -12.03
C ARG A 548 -6.51 -0.86 -12.92
N PRO A 549 -7.79 -0.93 -13.32
CA PRO A 549 -8.27 -1.97 -14.22
C PRO A 549 -7.90 -1.65 -15.68
N ASN A 550 -8.09 -2.65 -16.55
CA ASN A 550 -8.10 -2.43 -17.99
C ASN A 550 -9.35 -1.63 -18.41
N TRP A 551 -9.23 -0.87 -19.50
CA TRP A 551 -10.36 -0.13 -20.07
C TRP A 551 -11.44 -1.07 -20.61
N MET A 552 -12.68 -0.82 -20.21
CA MET A 552 -13.85 -1.62 -20.55
C MET A 552 -14.62 -0.97 -21.69
N MET A 553 -14.85 -1.71 -22.76
CA MET A 553 -15.59 -1.19 -23.91
C MET A 553 -17.11 -1.25 -23.73
N GLY A 554 -17.61 -2.33 -23.14
CA GLY A 554 -19.04 -2.63 -23.13
C GLY A 554 -19.59 -2.88 -24.54
N SER A 555 -20.90 -2.79 -24.70
CA SER A 555 -21.64 -2.98 -25.96
C SER A 555 -22.13 -1.66 -26.60
N LEU A 556 -21.49 -0.54 -26.25
CA LEU A 556 -22.02 0.81 -26.53
C LEU A 556 -21.48 1.43 -27.83
N PHE A 557 -20.32 0.97 -28.30
CA PHE A 557 -19.68 1.44 -29.53
C PHE A 557 -20.11 0.61 -30.74
N VAL A 558 -20.25 1.26 -31.92
CA VAL A 558 -20.69 0.60 -33.17
C VAL A 558 -19.56 -0.15 -33.90
N PHE A 559 -18.30 0.09 -33.53
CA PHE A 559 -17.12 -0.58 -34.07
C PHE A 559 -16.33 -1.25 -32.95
N LYS A 560 -15.56 -2.29 -33.26
CA LYS A 560 -14.75 -3.04 -32.28
C LYS A 560 -13.37 -2.39 -32.05
N SER A 561 -12.68 -2.84 -31.00
CA SER A 561 -11.29 -2.50 -30.73
C SER A 561 -11.01 -1.01 -30.50
N VAL A 562 -11.93 -0.27 -29.88
CA VAL A 562 -11.75 1.17 -29.56
C VAL A 562 -10.41 1.46 -28.88
N ASN A 563 -9.93 0.54 -28.03
CA ASN A 563 -8.65 0.67 -27.34
C ASN A 563 -7.42 0.78 -28.26
N SER A 564 -7.43 0.14 -29.44
CA SER A 564 -6.26 0.14 -30.34
C SER A 564 -6.06 1.48 -31.04
N TYR A 565 -7.12 2.28 -31.23
CA TYR A 565 -7.01 3.64 -31.78
C TYR A 565 -6.25 4.60 -30.86
N TYR A 566 -6.09 4.24 -29.58
CA TYR A 566 -5.29 4.98 -28.62
C TYR A 566 -3.82 4.49 -28.54
N GLU A 567 -3.40 3.52 -29.36
CA GLU A 567 -2.00 3.14 -29.47
C GLU A 567 -1.20 4.23 -30.22
N ILE A 568 -0.01 4.57 -29.73
CA ILE A 568 0.80 5.68 -30.27
C ILE A 568 1.08 5.49 -31.77
N SER A 569 1.43 4.27 -32.21
CA SER A 569 1.69 3.95 -33.62
C SER A 569 0.44 4.10 -34.50
N LYS A 570 -0.73 3.68 -33.99
CA LYS A 570 -2.00 3.82 -34.72
C LYS A 570 -2.43 5.28 -34.80
N GLN A 571 -2.26 6.06 -33.73
CA GLN A 571 -2.50 7.49 -33.74
C GLN A 571 -1.57 8.21 -34.72
N GLN A 572 -0.29 7.88 -34.71
CA GLN A 572 0.70 8.47 -35.59
C GLN A 572 0.34 8.26 -37.06
N SER A 573 0.08 7.01 -37.46
CA SER A 573 -0.34 6.71 -38.84
C SER A 573 -1.64 7.41 -39.22
N THR A 574 -2.64 7.42 -38.33
CA THR A 574 -3.95 8.05 -38.58
C THR A 574 -3.83 9.57 -38.73
N ILE A 575 -3.20 10.25 -37.77
CA ILE A 575 -3.06 11.72 -37.78
C ILE A 575 -2.13 12.18 -38.90
N ASN A 576 -1.06 11.45 -39.20
CA ASN A 576 -0.18 11.80 -40.31
C ASN A 576 -0.92 11.68 -41.65
N SER A 577 -1.71 10.63 -41.85
CA SER A 577 -2.55 10.47 -43.03
C SER A 577 -3.54 11.63 -43.19
N LEU A 578 -4.25 12.00 -42.12
CA LEU A 578 -5.18 13.14 -42.15
C LEU A 578 -4.50 14.45 -42.55
N LEU A 579 -3.27 14.67 -42.10
CA LEU A 579 -2.54 15.92 -42.29
C LEU A 579 -1.64 15.93 -43.54
N GLY A 580 -1.64 14.86 -44.33
CA GLY A 580 -0.79 14.72 -45.52
C GLY A 580 0.71 14.61 -45.19
N LEU A 581 1.04 14.15 -43.98
CA LEU A 581 2.42 13.97 -43.52
C LEU A 581 2.92 12.54 -43.86
N PRO A 582 4.25 12.33 -43.98
CA PRO A 582 4.81 10.98 -44.08
C PRO A 582 4.36 10.09 -42.92
N ASN A 583 4.08 8.81 -43.18
CA ASN A 583 3.54 7.87 -42.18
C ASN A 583 4.38 7.78 -40.90
N ASN A 584 5.71 7.89 -41.02
CA ASN A 584 6.67 7.85 -39.92
C ASN A 584 6.95 9.23 -39.29
N SER A 585 6.27 10.30 -39.71
CA SER A 585 6.48 11.64 -39.17
C SER A 585 6.18 11.70 -37.68
N THR A 586 7.06 12.35 -36.92
CA THR A 586 6.91 12.59 -35.48
C THR A 586 6.53 14.03 -35.17
N LYS A 587 5.99 14.78 -36.14
CA LYS A 587 5.67 16.21 -35.97
C LYS A 587 4.72 16.47 -34.79
N TYR A 588 3.65 15.69 -34.69
CA TYR A 588 2.62 15.84 -33.65
C TYR A 588 2.55 14.67 -32.67
N ILE A 589 2.84 13.44 -33.12
CA ILE A 589 2.90 12.25 -32.25
C ILE A 589 4.35 11.78 -32.20
N LYS A 590 5.04 11.98 -31.07
CA LYS A 590 6.52 11.81 -31.00
C LYS A 590 7.04 10.94 -29.87
N ASN A 591 6.49 11.07 -28.66
CA ASN A 591 7.07 10.46 -27.47
C ASN A 591 5.99 10.10 -26.44
N GLN A 592 6.41 9.56 -25.29
CA GLN A 592 5.54 9.18 -24.18
C GLN A 592 4.81 10.35 -23.50
N GLU A 593 4.94 11.59 -23.99
CA GLU A 593 4.26 12.77 -23.45
C GLU A 593 3.34 13.46 -24.48
N HIS A 594 3.60 13.27 -25.77
CA HIS A 594 2.89 13.94 -26.87
C HIS A 594 2.14 12.90 -27.71
N TYR A 595 1.06 12.39 -27.14
CA TYR A 595 0.07 11.54 -27.79
C TYR A 595 -1.29 11.76 -27.12
N LEU A 596 -2.37 11.30 -27.76
CA LEU A 596 -3.72 11.36 -27.21
C LEU A 596 -3.93 10.18 -26.26
N SER A 597 -4.07 10.50 -24.99
CA SER A 597 -4.51 9.57 -23.96
C SER A 597 -6.03 9.43 -23.95
N ARG A 598 -6.52 8.40 -23.27
CA ARG A 598 -7.94 8.30 -22.86
C ARG A 598 -8.17 9.25 -21.69
N GLY A 599 -8.52 10.51 -22.00
CA GLY A 599 -8.84 11.52 -21.01
C GLY A 599 -10.16 11.20 -20.35
N HIS A 600 -10.17 10.98 -19.03
CA HIS A 600 -11.40 10.69 -18.30
C HIS A 600 -12.28 11.95 -18.25
N LEU A 601 -13.60 11.80 -18.43
CA LEU A 601 -14.55 12.85 -18.09
C LEU A 601 -14.85 12.83 -16.59
N THR A 602 -15.30 11.69 -16.07
CA THR A 602 -15.33 11.43 -14.64
C THR A 602 -13.99 10.84 -14.22
N ALA A 603 -13.17 11.63 -13.51
CA ALA A 603 -11.85 11.20 -13.09
C ALA A 603 -11.95 10.04 -12.10
N ARG A 604 -10.98 9.12 -12.14
CA ARG A 604 -10.89 8.04 -11.15
C ARG A 604 -10.90 8.59 -9.71
N CYS A 605 -10.18 9.68 -9.46
CA CYS A 605 -10.06 10.27 -8.13
C CYS A 605 -11.31 11.05 -7.69
N ASP A 606 -12.32 11.19 -8.54
CA ASP A 606 -13.60 11.80 -8.19
C ASP A 606 -14.59 10.76 -7.61
N SER A 607 -14.15 9.49 -7.51
CA SER A 607 -14.90 8.35 -7.00
C SER A 607 -14.34 7.85 -5.66
N PHE A 608 -15.18 7.77 -4.63
CA PHE A 608 -14.74 7.49 -3.26
C PHE A 608 -14.27 6.04 -3.04
N TYR A 609 -15.06 5.07 -3.51
CA TYR A 609 -14.83 3.64 -3.28
C TYR A 609 -14.03 2.99 -4.41
N PRO A 610 -13.24 1.92 -4.12
CA PRO A 610 -12.51 1.19 -5.16
C PRO A 610 -13.41 0.64 -6.28
N SER A 611 -14.63 0.20 -5.95
CA SER A 611 -15.63 -0.21 -6.94
C SER A 611 -16.03 0.94 -7.88
N GLN A 612 -16.30 2.13 -7.32
CA GLN A 612 -16.60 3.35 -8.09
C GLN A 612 -15.41 3.79 -8.96
N GLN A 613 -14.19 3.69 -8.42
CA GLN A 613 -12.96 4.02 -9.15
C GLN A 613 -12.72 3.08 -10.33
N LYS A 614 -13.07 1.79 -10.22
CA LYS A 614 -13.00 0.84 -11.34
C LYS A 614 -14.04 1.15 -12.43
N GLN A 615 -15.21 1.59 -12.02
CA GLN A 615 -16.30 1.96 -12.93
C GLN A 615 -15.97 3.18 -13.82
N THR A 616 -14.99 4.02 -13.47
CA THR A 616 -14.59 5.14 -14.33
C THR A 616 -13.84 4.70 -15.60
N PHE A 617 -13.44 3.43 -15.71
CA PHE A 617 -12.66 2.90 -16.82
C PHE A 617 -13.51 2.36 -17.98
N TYR A 618 -14.79 2.68 -18.05
CA TYR A 618 -15.55 2.47 -19.28
C TYR A 618 -15.09 3.46 -20.36
N LEU A 619 -14.89 2.98 -21.59
CA LEU A 619 -14.41 3.81 -22.71
C LEU A 619 -15.39 4.93 -23.08
N VAL A 620 -16.67 4.77 -22.80
CA VAL A 620 -17.65 5.85 -22.96
C VAL A 620 -17.39 7.02 -22.01
N ASN A 621 -16.62 6.84 -20.93
CA ASN A 621 -16.19 7.91 -20.01
C ASN A 621 -14.86 8.56 -20.45
N ALA A 622 -14.42 8.33 -21.69
CA ALA A 622 -13.17 8.85 -22.20
C ALA A 622 -13.32 9.59 -23.52
N ALA A 623 -12.51 10.63 -23.70
CA ALA A 623 -12.32 11.30 -24.98
C ALA A 623 -10.81 11.45 -25.28
N PRO A 624 -10.41 11.60 -26.56
CA PRO A 624 -9.02 11.83 -26.92
C PRO A 624 -8.45 13.12 -26.31
N GLN A 625 -7.54 13.00 -25.36
CA GLN A 625 -6.95 14.15 -24.67
C GLN A 625 -5.43 14.08 -24.74
N TRP A 626 -4.78 15.18 -25.15
CA TRP A 626 -3.33 15.24 -25.17
C TRP A 626 -2.76 14.96 -23.78
N LEU A 627 -1.89 13.96 -23.67
CA LEU A 627 -1.40 13.49 -22.38
C LEU A 627 -0.72 14.62 -21.58
N ILE A 628 0.05 15.48 -22.24
CA ILE A 628 0.71 16.62 -21.58
C ILE A 628 -0.27 17.59 -20.94
N ILE A 629 -1.51 17.70 -21.43
CA ILE A 629 -2.57 18.52 -20.84
C ILE A 629 -3.25 17.76 -19.70
N ASN A 630 -3.61 16.49 -19.97
CA ASN A 630 -4.25 15.58 -19.01
C ASN A 630 -3.44 15.46 -17.70
N LYS A 631 -2.12 15.21 -17.80
CA LYS A 631 -1.25 15.00 -16.63
C LYS A 631 -0.82 16.27 -15.89
N ASN A 632 -1.17 17.45 -16.40
CA ASN A 632 -0.74 18.74 -15.84
C ASN A 632 -1.93 19.61 -15.42
N ASN A 633 -2.29 20.66 -16.17
CA ASN A 633 -3.30 21.61 -15.70
C ASN A 633 -4.68 20.96 -15.54
N TRP A 634 -5.02 19.97 -16.35
CA TRP A 634 -6.26 19.21 -16.18
C TRP A 634 -6.30 18.43 -14.86
N PHE A 635 -5.22 17.72 -14.51
CA PHE A 635 -5.07 17.07 -13.20
C PHE A 635 -5.19 18.05 -12.03
N ASN A 636 -4.62 19.26 -12.16
CA ASN A 636 -4.66 20.26 -11.10
C ASN A 636 -6.07 20.80 -10.84
N ILE A 637 -6.90 20.99 -11.88
CA ILE A 637 -8.29 21.44 -11.70
C ILE A 637 -9.16 20.34 -11.07
N GLU A 638 -8.92 19.07 -11.40
CA GLU A 638 -9.60 17.94 -10.78
C GLU A 638 -9.25 17.87 -9.28
N SER A 639 -7.97 18.07 -8.93
CA SER A 639 -7.55 18.16 -7.53
C SER A 639 -8.15 19.35 -6.80
N SER A 640 -8.15 20.52 -7.42
CA SER A 640 -8.70 21.75 -6.83
C SER A 640 -10.19 21.61 -6.51
N THR A 641 -10.94 20.89 -7.35
CA THR A 641 -12.38 20.63 -7.14
C THR A 641 -12.63 19.79 -5.88
N ARG A 642 -11.81 18.75 -5.66
CA ARG A 642 -11.90 17.90 -4.47
C ARG A 642 -11.49 18.64 -3.20
N ASP A 643 -10.42 19.43 -3.28
CA ASP A 643 -9.97 20.28 -2.17
C ASP A 643 -11.03 21.33 -1.78
N TYR A 644 -11.74 21.89 -2.76
CA TYR A 644 -12.84 22.81 -2.51
C TYR A 644 -14.01 22.12 -1.79
N ALA A 645 -14.43 20.92 -2.26
CA ALA A 645 -15.50 20.15 -1.64
C ALA A 645 -15.22 19.88 -0.15
N GLU A 646 -13.99 19.46 0.17
CA GLU A 646 -13.57 19.18 1.54
C GLU A 646 -13.44 20.45 2.39
N SER A 647 -12.69 21.45 1.90
CA SER A 647 -12.42 22.67 2.68
C SER A 647 -13.67 23.49 2.98
N ARG A 648 -14.67 23.45 2.09
CA ARG A 648 -15.96 24.13 2.28
C ARG A 648 -17.03 23.24 2.88
N LYS A 649 -16.77 21.94 3.05
CA LYS A 649 -17.75 20.94 3.55
C LYS A 649 -19.05 20.93 2.73
N VAL A 650 -18.91 20.95 1.41
CA VAL A 650 -20.03 20.98 0.47
C VAL A 650 -19.98 19.78 -0.48
N ASP A 651 -21.16 19.20 -0.72
CA ASP A 651 -21.33 18.24 -1.80
C ASP A 651 -21.50 19.03 -3.10
N LEU A 652 -20.72 18.70 -4.12
CA LEU A 652 -20.77 19.36 -5.43
C LEU A 652 -21.42 18.45 -6.47
N LEU A 653 -22.10 19.05 -7.44
CA LEU A 653 -22.41 18.42 -8.72
C LEU A 653 -21.38 18.85 -9.74
N GLN A 654 -20.87 17.88 -10.49
CA GLN A 654 -19.85 18.09 -11.51
C GLN A 654 -20.34 17.56 -12.84
N TRP A 655 -20.26 18.40 -13.88
CA TRP A 655 -20.36 17.98 -15.27
C TRP A 655 -19.00 18.13 -15.95
N THR A 656 -18.57 17.14 -16.73
CA THR A 656 -17.32 17.22 -17.49
C THR A 656 -17.57 16.75 -18.92
N GLY A 657 -17.18 17.51 -19.92
CA GLY A 657 -17.49 17.16 -21.30
C GLY A 657 -16.48 17.69 -22.30
N THR A 658 -16.80 17.45 -23.56
CA THR A 658 -16.02 17.89 -24.72
C THR A 658 -16.80 18.94 -25.50
N TYR A 659 -16.12 19.75 -26.33
CA TYR A 659 -16.77 20.64 -27.30
C TYR A 659 -15.85 20.85 -28.52
N GLY A 660 -16.46 20.96 -29.71
CA GLY A 660 -15.75 21.19 -30.97
C GLY A 660 -14.86 20.02 -31.40
N ILE A 661 -14.21 20.16 -32.55
CA ILE A 661 -13.26 19.18 -33.08
C ILE A 661 -11.94 19.90 -33.34
N LEU A 662 -10.87 19.44 -32.70
CA LEU A 662 -9.54 19.99 -32.88
C LEU A 662 -9.12 19.87 -34.34
N ALA A 663 -8.71 20.98 -34.94
CA ALA A 663 -8.08 21.00 -36.26
C ALA A 663 -6.60 21.40 -36.16
N LEU A 664 -5.75 20.73 -36.94
CA LEU A 664 -4.34 21.10 -37.13
C LEU A 664 -4.07 21.42 -38.60
N LYS A 665 -3.06 22.25 -38.87
CA LYS A 665 -2.67 22.58 -40.25
C LYS A 665 -2.07 21.35 -40.94
N ASN A 666 -2.63 20.99 -42.09
CA ASN A 666 -2.09 19.98 -43.01
C ASN A 666 -0.88 20.53 -43.80
N THR A 667 -0.32 19.72 -44.70
CA THR A 667 0.82 20.12 -45.56
C THR A 667 0.50 21.27 -46.52
N ALA A 668 -0.77 21.49 -46.87
CA ALA A 668 -1.24 22.64 -47.63
C ALA A 668 -1.54 23.88 -46.75
N GLY A 669 -1.30 23.80 -45.44
CA GLY A 669 -1.55 24.88 -44.48
C GLY A 669 -3.03 25.05 -44.07
N GLN A 670 -3.93 24.20 -44.57
CA GLN A 670 -5.36 24.25 -44.26
C GLN A 670 -5.67 23.55 -42.93
N PRO A 671 -6.64 24.05 -42.14
CA PRO A 671 -7.08 23.38 -40.92
C PRO A 671 -7.81 22.08 -41.25
N THR A 672 -7.31 20.96 -40.74
CA THR A 672 -7.91 19.64 -40.90
C THR A 672 -8.37 19.09 -39.55
N PRO A 673 -9.67 18.79 -39.38
CA PRO A 673 -10.21 18.20 -38.15
C PRO A 673 -9.61 16.81 -37.87
N LEU A 674 -9.38 16.51 -36.60
CA LEU A 674 -8.76 15.26 -36.16
C LEU A 674 -9.80 14.25 -35.66
N TYR A 675 -9.70 13.03 -36.19
CA TYR A 675 -10.46 11.86 -35.75
C TYR A 675 -9.52 10.69 -35.55
N LEU A 676 -9.79 9.85 -34.55
CA LEU A 676 -9.00 8.62 -34.37
C LEU A 676 -9.53 7.46 -35.24
N HIS A 677 -10.73 7.57 -35.81
CA HIS A 677 -11.29 6.50 -36.64
C HIS A 677 -12.20 7.02 -37.77
N ASN A 678 -11.88 6.64 -39.02
CA ASN A 678 -12.70 6.81 -40.22
C ASN A 678 -13.26 8.23 -40.45
N GLU A 679 -12.49 9.28 -40.10
CA GLU A 679 -12.84 10.70 -40.33
C GLU A 679 -14.20 11.15 -39.74
N LYS A 680 -14.76 10.34 -38.84
CA LYS A 680 -16.12 10.52 -38.30
C LYS A 680 -16.22 10.12 -36.84
N TYR A 681 -15.53 9.05 -36.45
CA TYR A 681 -15.67 8.46 -35.13
C TYR A 681 -14.47 8.81 -34.25
N LEU A 682 -14.72 8.91 -32.93
CA LEU A 682 -13.72 9.33 -31.95
C LEU A 682 -13.07 10.67 -32.34
N PRO A 683 -13.88 11.74 -32.48
CA PRO A 683 -13.34 13.08 -32.72
C PRO A 683 -12.37 13.44 -31.60
N VAL A 684 -11.26 14.09 -31.97
CA VAL A 684 -10.37 14.71 -30.98
C VAL A 684 -11.01 16.04 -30.62
N PRO A 685 -11.53 16.22 -29.40
CA PRO A 685 -12.25 17.44 -29.06
C PRO A 685 -11.31 18.64 -29.06
N GLU A 686 -11.82 19.79 -29.47
CA GLU A 686 -11.08 21.05 -29.39
C GLU A 686 -10.91 21.47 -27.93
N LEU A 687 -11.95 21.29 -27.13
CA LEU A 687 -12.02 21.70 -25.74
C LEU A 687 -12.46 20.55 -24.84
N PHE A 688 -11.86 20.50 -23.65
CA PHE A 688 -12.46 19.88 -22.48
C PHE A 688 -13.06 20.98 -21.61
N TRP A 689 -14.21 20.71 -21.00
CA TRP A 689 -14.82 21.63 -20.06
C TRP A 689 -15.32 20.90 -18.83
N LYS A 690 -15.40 21.63 -17.71
CA LYS A 690 -15.89 21.13 -16.42
C LYS A 690 -16.74 22.20 -15.74
N VAL A 691 -17.96 21.87 -15.36
CA VAL A 691 -18.82 22.73 -14.55
C VAL A 691 -18.88 22.19 -13.13
N VAL A 692 -18.50 23.01 -12.16
CA VAL A 692 -18.56 22.69 -10.73
C VAL A 692 -19.64 23.55 -10.09
N TYR A 693 -20.60 22.91 -9.43
CA TYR A 693 -21.80 23.56 -8.94
C TYR A 693 -22.16 23.06 -7.53
N ASP A 694 -22.41 24.00 -6.61
CA ASP A 694 -22.98 23.70 -5.31
C ASP A 694 -24.52 23.80 -5.40
N PRO A 695 -25.26 22.69 -5.28
CA PRO A 695 -26.71 22.69 -5.36
C PRO A 695 -27.40 23.41 -4.20
N LYS A 696 -26.74 23.58 -3.04
CA LYS A 696 -27.31 24.28 -1.89
C LYS A 696 -27.30 25.79 -2.11
N SER A 697 -26.14 26.37 -2.42
CA SER A 697 -26.01 27.81 -2.68
C SER A 697 -26.42 28.22 -4.10
N LYS A 698 -26.60 27.26 -5.00
CA LYS A 698 -26.88 27.48 -6.44
C LYS A 698 -25.79 28.32 -7.11
N LYS A 699 -24.54 28.15 -6.68
CA LYS A 699 -23.37 28.84 -7.23
C LYS A 699 -22.52 27.86 -8.02
N GLY A 700 -21.90 28.34 -9.10
CA GLY A 700 -21.08 27.47 -9.95
C GLY A 700 -20.11 28.23 -10.84
N VAL A 701 -19.15 27.49 -11.39
CA VAL A 701 -18.17 27.97 -12.36
C VAL A 701 -17.99 26.96 -13.49
N ALA A 702 -17.72 27.43 -14.70
CA ALA A 702 -17.33 26.61 -15.83
C ALA A 702 -15.83 26.79 -16.09
N ILE A 703 -15.08 25.70 -16.16
CA ILE A 703 -13.65 25.65 -16.41
C ILE A 703 -13.45 25.08 -17.80
N ILE A 704 -12.69 25.75 -18.65
CA ILE A 704 -12.50 25.36 -20.04
C ILE A 704 -11.00 25.18 -20.28
N SER A 705 -10.64 24.05 -20.90
CA SER A 705 -9.27 23.70 -21.27
C SER A 705 -9.20 23.47 -22.76
N LEU A 706 -8.29 24.18 -23.43
CA LEU A 706 -7.94 23.90 -24.81
C LEU A 706 -7.20 22.56 -24.89
N ASN A 707 -7.62 21.65 -25.76
CA ASN A 707 -6.98 20.37 -26.00
C ASN A 707 -5.95 20.46 -27.15
N ASN A 708 -5.08 21.46 -27.12
CA ASN A 708 -4.07 21.64 -28.16
C ASN A 708 -2.73 22.11 -27.56
N PRO A 709 -1.72 21.23 -27.44
CA PRO A 709 -0.42 21.60 -26.90
C PRO A 709 0.45 22.42 -27.88
N TYR A 710 -0.02 22.62 -29.12
CA TYR A 710 0.67 23.38 -30.17
C TYR A 710 0.12 24.79 -30.34
N ALA A 711 -0.93 25.15 -29.61
CA ALA A 711 -1.54 26.47 -29.68
C ALA A 711 -0.83 27.42 -28.71
N ASN A 712 -0.57 28.64 -29.19
CA ASN A 712 -0.06 29.74 -28.35
C ASN A 712 -1.19 30.67 -27.85
N SER A 713 -2.38 30.55 -28.43
CA SER A 713 -3.59 31.29 -28.07
C SER A 713 -4.82 30.51 -28.55
N TYR A 714 -6.00 30.87 -28.07
CA TYR A 714 -7.28 30.28 -28.49
C TYR A 714 -8.40 31.30 -28.36
N ALA A 715 -9.51 31.03 -29.06
CA ALA A 715 -10.71 31.86 -28.97
C ALA A 715 -11.42 31.63 -27.62
N ILE A 716 -11.44 32.67 -26.79
CA ILE A 716 -12.23 32.71 -25.56
C ILE A 716 -13.68 33.08 -25.95
N PHE A 717 -14.64 32.19 -25.72
CA PHE A 717 -16.06 32.43 -26.06
C PHE A 717 -16.92 32.90 -24.87
N CYS A 718 -16.31 33.12 -23.70
CA CYS A 718 -16.94 33.73 -22.54
C CYS A 718 -15.90 34.49 -21.73
N GLN A 719 -16.30 35.57 -21.04
CA GLN A 719 -15.37 36.39 -20.26
C GLN A 719 -14.54 35.54 -19.28
N ASP A 720 -13.21 35.63 -19.36
CA ASP A 720 -12.31 34.94 -18.45
C ASP A 720 -12.34 35.58 -17.06
N ILE A 721 -12.94 34.88 -16.10
CA ILE A 721 -13.06 35.27 -14.70
C ILE A 721 -12.07 34.50 -13.81
N SER A 722 -11.02 33.90 -14.36
CA SER A 722 -10.03 33.11 -13.60
C SER A 722 -9.43 33.89 -12.42
N ASN A 723 -9.28 35.21 -12.53
CA ASN A 723 -8.76 36.06 -11.44
C ASN A 723 -9.73 36.19 -10.25
N GLN A 724 -11.01 35.92 -10.45
CA GLN A 724 -12.03 35.98 -9.40
C GLN A 724 -12.14 34.67 -8.62
N VAL A 725 -11.67 33.55 -9.19
CA VAL A 725 -11.86 32.20 -8.61
C VAL A 725 -10.52 31.65 -8.10
N SER A 726 -10.21 31.90 -6.83
CA SER A 726 -8.89 31.62 -6.25
C SER A 726 -8.61 30.15 -5.92
N TRP A 727 -9.66 29.33 -5.76
CA TRP A 727 -9.48 27.92 -5.37
C TRP A 727 -9.03 27.03 -6.53
N ILE A 728 -9.21 27.45 -7.79
CA ILE A 728 -8.79 26.69 -8.97
C ILE A 728 -7.29 26.94 -9.22
N ARG A 729 -6.47 25.89 -9.07
CA ARG A 729 -5.02 25.97 -9.24
C ARG A 729 -4.60 25.42 -10.60
N PHE A 730 -3.91 26.22 -11.41
CA PHE A 730 -3.27 25.79 -12.66
C PHE A 730 -2.13 26.74 -13.05
N ASP A 731 -1.19 26.25 -13.86
CA ASP A 731 -0.06 27.03 -14.35
C ASP A 731 -0.49 27.88 -15.55
N ARG A 732 -0.79 29.16 -15.29
CA ARG A 732 -1.23 30.14 -16.30
C ARG A 732 -0.15 30.56 -17.29
N ARG A 733 1.12 30.39 -16.92
CA ARG A 733 2.27 30.89 -17.69
C ARG A 733 2.79 29.87 -18.69
N ASN A 734 2.38 28.60 -18.55
CA ASN A 734 2.88 27.51 -19.35
C ASN A 734 1.78 26.91 -20.24
N SER A 735 1.68 27.39 -21.48
CA SER A 735 0.72 26.90 -22.47
C SER A 735 0.88 25.41 -22.79
N PHE A 736 2.10 24.85 -22.69
CA PHE A 736 2.34 23.41 -22.91
C PHE A 736 1.63 22.51 -21.89
N LYS A 737 1.34 23.03 -20.68
CA LYS A 737 0.60 22.29 -19.65
C LYS A 737 -0.92 22.32 -19.86
N GLY A 738 -1.41 23.01 -20.88
CA GLY A 738 -2.81 23.21 -21.20
C GLY A 738 -3.28 24.62 -20.89
N LEU A 739 -3.81 25.32 -21.89
CA LEU A 739 -4.43 26.64 -21.71
C LEU A 739 -5.81 26.48 -21.07
N ILE A 740 -6.00 27.08 -19.89
CA ILE A 740 -7.24 27.02 -19.12
C ILE A 740 -7.75 28.42 -18.83
N TYR A 741 -9.07 28.58 -18.83
CA TYR A 741 -9.79 29.76 -18.37
C TYR A 741 -11.09 29.37 -17.68
N VAL A 742 -11.69 30.33 -16.98
CA VAL A 742 -12.90 30.12 -16.18
C VAL A 742 -13.97 31.10 -16.63
N CYS A 743 -15.21 30.63 -16.71
CA CYS A 743 -16.37 31.41 -17.10
C CYS A 743 -17.51 31.27 -16.11
N GLU A 744 -18.41 32.26 -16.13
CA GLU A 744 -19.76 32.09 -15.59
C GLU A 744 -20.50 30.97 -16.31
N VAL A 745 -21.19 30.12 -15.55
CA VAL A 745 -21.93 28.97 -16.11
C VAL A 745 -22.99 29.41 -17.14
N ASN A 746 -23.67 30.54 -16.90
CA ASN A 746 -24.68 31.05 -17.84
C ASN A 746 -24.07 31.59 -19.13
N ALA A 747 -22.88 32.18 -19.09
CA ALA A 747 -22.16 32.61 -20.28
C ALA A 747 -21.68 31.38 -21.09
N PHE A 748 -21.08 30.41 -20.41
CA PHE A 748 -20.64 29.14 -21.01
C PHE A 748 -21.76 28.38 -21.72
N ARG A 749 -22.96 28.33 -21.13
CA ARG A 749 -24.16 27.68 -21.70
C ARG A 749 -24.64 28.24 -23.02
N ARG A 750 -24.30 29.49 -23.36
CA ARG A 750 -24.67 30.08 -24.66
C ARG A 750 -23.94 29.39 -25.82
N THR A 751 -22.77 28.82 -25.54
CA THR A 751 -21.97 28.06 -26.50
C THR A 751 -22.23 26.56 -26.37
N VAL A 752 -22.17 26.02 -25.15
CA VAL A 752 -22.38 24.59 -24.89
C VAL A 752 -23.85 24.35 -24.53
N THR A 753 -24.70 24.33 -25.56
CA THR A 753 -26.17 24.29 -25.42
C THR A 753 -26.72 22.95 -24.91
N TYR A 754 -25.91 21.89 -24.94
CA TYR A 754 -26.24 20.57 -24.38
C TYR A 754 -25.83 20.39 -22.92
N LEU A 755 -25.29 21.43 -22.26
CA LEU A 755 -25.14 21.38 -20.80
C LEU A 755 -26.54 21.37 -20.15
N PRO A 756 -26.83 20.45 -19.21
CA PRO A 756 -28.13 20.41 -18.55
C PRO A 756 -28.54 21.73 -17.91
N LYS A 757 -29.84 22.03 -17.98
CA LYS A 757 -30.43 23.25 -17.41
C LYS A 757 -30.60 23.12 -15.89
N PHE A 758 -29.91 23.98 -15.15
CA PHE A 758 -30.09 24.17 -13.70
C PHE A 758 -29.90 25.63 -13.32
N LYS A 759 -30.59 26.09 -12.27
CA LYS A 759 -30.54 27.50 -11.82
C LYS A 759 -29.18 27.83 -11.23
N VAL A 760 -28.53 28.88 -11.74
CA VAL A 760 -27.27 29.41 -11.20
C VAL A 760 -27.49 30.86 -10.79
N THR A 761 -27.10 31.18 -9.56
CA THR A 761 -27.35 32.48 -8.91
C THR A 761 -26.07 33.29 -8.67
N GLY A 762 -24.89 32.70 -8.88
CA GLY A 762 -23.61 33.39 -8.76
C GLY A 762 -22.40 32.47 -8.90
N LEU A 763 -21.21 33.03 -8.67
CA LEU A 763 -19.92 32.34 -8.74
C LEU A 763 -19.65 31.49 -7.50
N LEU A 764 -18.98 30.35 -7.72
CA LEU A 764 -18.45 29.49 -6.66
C LEU A 764 -17.04 29.97 -6.28
N LEU A 765 -16.90 30.69 -5.16
CA LEU A 765 -15.69 31.43 -4.75
C LEU A 765 -14.94 30.84 -3.56
#